data_AF-A0A2J6S6R1-F1
#
_entry.id   AF-A0A2J6S6R1-F1
#
_cell.length_a   1.000
_cell.length_b   1.000
_cell.length_c   1.000
_cell.angle_alpha   90.00
_cell.angle_beta   90.00
_cell.angle_gamma   90.00
#
_symmetry.space_group_name_H-M   'P 1'
#
loop_
_entity.id
_entity.type
_entity.pdbx_description
1 polymer ?
#
loop_
_entity_poly.entity_id
_entity_poly.type
_entity_poly.pdbx_seq_one_letter_code
_entity_poly.pdbx_strand_id
1 'polypeptide(L)'
;MAKPAKSGSPAPAKVSQSTASPTIIRKHEDYTSEGVEDYDVFLLPGSDYQAMLAVTVLATIVRLFRIYQPSSVVFDEVHFGGFASKYIKGKFFMDVHPPLAKLLITLAGWLAGFDGEFDFKDIGKDYLEPGVPYVAMRMLPAICGILLVPTMFLTLKAAGCRTMTAVMGSCLIVFENGLLTQARLILLDSPLMIMTAFTGLAFTSFTNQHEQGPSKAFQPTWWFWLAMTGLGLGATASIKWVGFFTIAWVGSLTILQLWVLLGDVKTVTPRLFAKHLVARIFCLIVIPITFYMAMFGIHFICLVNPGDGDGFMSSEFQATLNSKAMQDVPVDVAFGSRVSIRHHNTQGGYLHSHNLMYPTGSKQQQITLYPHKDENNLWLLENMTQPLDISGEPINGSLAWDALPSPEFIKDGDTLKLYHLTTHRRLHSHDVRPPVTEADWQNEVSAYGYEGFEGDANDFFRVEIIKKMSDGEEAKKRLRTIETKFRLIHVMTGCVLFSHKVKLPEWASEQQEVTCAKGGTLPNSVWYVEQNEHPQLGETAEKVNYKNPGFFGKFWELQKVMWHTNAGLVESHAWDSRPPSWPILRRGINFWGKDNRQIYLIGNPIVWWSSTLAVAVFAVFKGIAVLRWQRGFRDYNNPIFKRFDYEIGTMVLAWAFHYFPFYLMQRQLFLHHYFPALYFAVMALCQVYDYVTARVPGIGLRENPIFGRLGAIVFLALTAVVFTIYSPLAYGNPWTQSACKQAKLFETWDWDCNTFLHDYSQYSTQSINANADVHKTDSPLIPTNAPVAPAGGQAAQQPLIQDHHGISEAPPPVVSEPPVALPVGQSILSREEKVEYRDQDGNLLDPEQVKALEGKVSFKTRYETRTRLVDAQGNEIPQPDGAGVAPPHPDVDGVDSSTLGKPEPESQDAPVAQKEVRADESKEESIAKSDKGAAKPASEGNEATGV
;
A
#
# COMPACT_ATOMS: atom_id res chain seq x y z
N MET A 1 56.01 97.57 -13.47
CA MET A 1 56.82 96.35 -13.43
C MET A 1 56.01 95.23 -12.77
N ALA A 2 56.23 93.99 -13.21
CA ALA A 2 55.85 92.72 -12.56
C ALA A 2 54.48 92.06 -12.88
N LYS A 3 54.59 90.78 -13.27
CA LYS A 3 53.63 89.65 -13.15
C LYS A 3 53.41 89.27 -11.65
N PRO A 4 52.58 88.26 -11.30
CA PRO A 4 51.20 87.92 -11.72
C PRO A 4 50.31 87.56 -10.47
N ALA A 5 49.09 87.05 -10.72
CA ALA A 5 48.35 86.01 -9.97
C ALA A 5 46.97 86.38 -9.37
N LYS A 6 46.02 85.46 -9.63
CA LYS A 6 45.09 84.75 -8.72
C LYS A 6 43.64 84.65 -9.21
N SER A 7 43.15 83.44 -8.98
CA SER A 7 41.87 82.83 -9.34
C SER A 7 40.71 83.24 -8.43
N GLY A 8 39.48 83.16 -8.97
CA GLY A 8 38.23 83.16 -8.20
C GLY A 8 36.98 83.17 -9.09
N SER A 9 36.29 82.02 -9.14
CA SER A 9 34.85 81.71 -9.40
C SER A 9 34.03 82.44 -10.49
N PRO A 10 33.14 81.74 -11.22
CA PRO A 10 31.76 81.54 -10.72
C PRO A 10 31.08 80.20 -11.05
N ALA A 11 29.96 79.97 -10.33
CA ALA A 11 29.02 78.84 -10.41
C ALA A 11 27.96 79.03 -11.54
N PRO A 12 26.90 78.20 -11.61
CA PRO A 12 26.74 77.10 -12.57
C PRO A 12 25.71 77.39 -13.68
N ALA A 13 25.91 76.81 -14.87
CA ALA A 13 24.95 76.86 -15.97
C ALA A 13 24.06 75.60 -16.00
N LYS A 14 22.75 75.84 -16.16
CA LYS A 14 21.64 74.88 -16.25
C LYS A 14 21.90 73.75 -17.26
N VAL A 15 21.72 72.50 -16.82
CA VAL A 15 21.64 71.33 -17.72
C VAL A 15 20.17 71.03 -17.98
N SER A 16 19.79 71.08 -19.25
CA SER A 16 18.49 70.67 -19.78
C SER A 16 18.24 69.18 -19.55
N GLN A 17 17.09 68.84 -18.99
CA GLN A 17 16.59 67.47 -18.95
C GLN A 17 16.38 66.95 -20.38
N SER A 18 17.09 65.89 -20.76
CA SER A 18 16.73 65.09 -21.94
C SER A 18 15.73 64.02 -21.51
N THR A 19 14.55 64.06 -22.12
CA THR A 19 13.54 63.01 -22.07
C THR A 19 14.09 61.74 -22.72
N ALA A 20 14.20 60.66 -21.95
CA ALA A 20 14.59 59.35 -22.45
C ALA A 20 13.50 58.78 -23.38
N SER A 21 13.89 58.40 -24.61
CA SER A 21 13.05 57.70 -25.57
C SER A 21 12.72 56.27 -25.08
N PRO A 22 11.52 55.73 -25.38
CA PRO A 22 11.13 54.39 -24.94
C PRO A 22 11.91 53.32 -25.70
N THR A 23 12.47 52.36 -24.97
CA THR A 23 13.18 51.20 -25.51
C THR A 23 12.20 50.30 -26.30
N ILE A 24 12.38 50.20 -27.61
CA ILE A 24 11.58 49.32 -28.48
C ILE A 24 11.98 47.86 -28.19
N ILE A 25 11.10 47.11 -27.53
CA ILE A 25 11.26 45.65 -27.35
C ILE A 25 11.05 44.99 -28.71
N ARG A 26 12.11 44.48 -29.34
CA ARG A 26 12.00 43.71 -30.60
C ARG A 26 11.30 42.39 -30.33
N LYS A 27 10.21 42.14 -31.04
CA LYS A 27 9.52 40.85 -31.05
C LYS A 27 10.39 39.84 -31.80
N HIS A 28 10.73 38.71 -31.18
CA HIS A 28 11.44 37.64 -31.88
C HIS A 28 10.54 37.05 -32.97
N GLU A 29 11.10 36.76 -34.14
CA GLU A 29 10.37 36.16 -35.28
C GLU A 29 10.37 34.62 -35.25
N ASP A 30 10.94 34.03 -34.20
CA ASP A 30 11.05 32.58 -33.97
C ASP A 30 10.18 32.11 -32.79
N TYR A 31 10.26 30.83 -32.45
CA TYR A 31 9.49 30.21 -31.34
C TYR A 31 10.01 30.55 -29.93
N THR A 32 10.83 31.59 -29.77
CA THR A 32 11.20 32.12 -28.44
C THR A 32 9.97 32.68 -27.73
N SER A 33 9.78 32.32 -26.47
CA SER A 33 8.64 32.78 -25.68
C SER A 33 8.76 34.26 -25.33
N GLU A 34 7.67 35.02 -25.48
CA GLU A 34 7.64 36.44 -25.14
C GLU A 34 7.82 36.66 -23.63
N GLY A 35 8.73 37.55 -23.25
CA GLY A 35 8.97 37.92 -21.85
C GLY A 35 9.73 36.87 -21.04
N VAL A 36 10.39 35.92 -21.70
CA VAL A 36 11.27 34.95 -21.05
C VAL A 36 12.67 35.55 -20.79
N GLU A 37 13.27 35.20 -19.66
CA GLU A 37 14.67 35.49 -19.31
C GLU A 37 15.40 34.18 -19.00
N ASP A 38 16.72 34.16 -19.21
CA ASP A 38 17.55 32.97 -18.96
C ASP A 38 17.84 32.88 -17.45
N TYR A 39 17.27 31.87 -16.80
CA TYR A 39 17.42 31.62 -15.36
C TYR A 39 18.11 30.28 -15.15
N ASP A 40 19.15 30.01 -15.94
CA ASP A 40 19.99 28.83 -15.77
C ASP A 40 20.51 28.74 -14.33
N VAL A 41 20.09 27.69 -13.63
CA VAL A 41 20.43 27.46 -12.23
C VAL A 41 21.92 27.26 -12.02
N PHE A 42 22.69 26.91 -13.06
CA PHE A 42 24.15 26.81 -12.98
C PHE A 42 24.85 28.17 -12.97
N LEU A 43 24.19 29.21 -13.45
CA LEU A 43 24.74 30.57 -13.61
C LEU A 43 24.22 31.55 -12.56
N LEU A 44 23.66 31.04 -11.45
CA LEU A 44 23.16 31.90 -10.38
C LEU A 44 24.28 32.71 -9.71
N PRO A 45 23.99 33.94 -9.23
CA PRO A 45 24.94 34.73 -8.45
C PRO A 45 25.38 33.98 -7.18
N GLY A 46 26.63 34.19 -6.74
CA GLY A 46 27.16 33.57 -5.52
C GLY A 46 26.30 33.80 -4.27
N SER A 47 25.60 34.94 -4.18
CA SER A 47 24.67 35.24 -3.08
C SER A 47 23.47 34.28 -3.03
N ASP A 48 23.00 33.80 -4.18
CA ASP A 48 21.86 32.87 -4.23
C ASP A 48 22.27 31.48 -3.73
N TYR A 49 23.48 31.02 -4.09
CA TYR A 49 24.04 29.78 -3.55
C TYR A 49 24.29 29.87 -2.04
N GLN A 50 24.75 31.03 -1.54
CA GLN A 50 24.90 31.27 -0.10
C GLN A 50 23.55 31.21 0.63
N ALA A 51 22.52 31.84 0.07
CA ALA A 51 21.17 31.80 0.64
C ALA A 51 20.59 30.37 0.64
N MET A 52 20.77 29.63 -0.46
CA MET A 52 20.38 28.22 -0.57
C MET A 52 21.10 27.36 0.47
N LEU A 53 22.41 27.54 0.65
CA LEU A 53 23.18 26.81 1.65
C LEU A 53 22.68 27.13 3.07
N ALA A 54 22.41 28.39 3.38
CA ALA A 54 21.90 28.79 4.69
C ALA A 54 20.54 28.15 5.03
N VAL A 55 19.58 28.15 4.09
CA VAL A 55 18.29 27.48 4.31
C VAL A 55 18.42 25.96 4.35
N THR A 56 19.40 25.38 3.65
CA THR A 56 19.69 23.94 3.71
C THR A 56 20.26 23.56 5.07
N VAL A 57 21.16 24.36 5.64
CA VAL A 57 21.66 24.15 7.01
C VAL A 57 20.52 24.24 8.02
N LEU A 58 19.62 25.22 7.87
CA LEU A 58 18.43 25.31 8.70
C LEU A 58 17.54 24.06 8.57
N ALA A 59 17.32 23.57 7.35
CA ALA A 59 16.59 22.34 7.09
C ALA A 59 17.23 21.13 7.79
N THR A 60 18.56 21.01 7.74
CA THR A 60 19.31 19.94 8.43
C THR A 60 19.08 19.98 9.93
N ILE A 61 19.14 21.17 10.54
CA ILE A 61 18.90 21.33 11.98
C ILE A 61 17.48 20.87 12.34
N VAL A 62 16.47 21.32 11.59
CA VAL A 62 15.06 21.00 11.83
C VAL A 62 14.79 19.50 11.60
N ARG A 63 15.19 18.94 10.46
CA ARG A 63 14.87 17.55 10.09
C ARG A 63 15.61 16.51 10.92
N LEU A 64 16.84 16.81 11.38
CA LEU A 64 17.63 15.87 12.19
C LEU A 64 17.43 16.05 13.71
N PHE A 65 16.68 17.07 14.13
CA PHE A 65 16.42 17.30 15.55
C PHE A 65 15.78 16.07 16.19
N ARG A 66 16.51 15.46 17.13
CA ARG A 66 16.10 14.25 17.87
C ARG A 66 15.61 13.12 16.96
N ILE A 67 16.31 12.85 15.87
CA ILE A 67 15.93 11.76 14.93
C ILE A 67 15.90 10.37 15.59
N TYR A 68 16.65 10.17 16.68
CA TYR A 68 16.61 8.95 17.51
C TYR A 68 15.31 8.79 18.31
N GLN A 69 14.47 9.82 18.40
CA GLN A 69 13.21 9.76 19.14
C GLN A 69 12.04 9.62 18.17
N PRO A 70 11.11 8.66 18.35
CA PRO A 70 11.01 7.68 19.43
C PRO A 70 11.92 6.47 19.16
N SER A 71 12.38 5.78 20.19
CA SER A 71 13.20 4.55 20.06
C SER A 71 12.38 3.31 19.72
N SER A 72 11.14 3.48 19.24
CA SER A 72 10.23 2.38 18.92
C SER A 72 9.61 2.54 17.54
N VAL A 73 9.04 1.44 17.04
CA VAL A 73 8.36 1.33 15.75
C VAL A 73 7.15 2.28 15.71
N VAL A 74 7.02 3.01 14.61
CA VAL A 74 5.93 3.96 14.33
C VAL A 74 5.02 3.43 13.21
N PHE A 75 3.82 3.99 13.07
CA PHE A 75 2.92 3.72 11.94
C PHE A 75 3.67 3.70 10.60
N ASP A 76 3.34 2.71 9.77
CA ASP A 76 3.98 2.36 8.50
C ASP A 76 5.47 1.99 8.53
N GLU A 77 6.24 2.28 9.61
CA GLU A 77 7.56 1.66 9.79
C GLU A 77 7.44 0.14 9.94
N VAL A 78 6.29 -0.34 10.44
CA VAL A 78 5.94 -1.76 10.48
C VAL A 78 6.07 -2.44 9.11
N HIS A 79 5.60 -1.75 8.07
CA HIS A 79 5.62 -2.23 6.69
C HIS A 79 7.02 -2.07 6.08
N PHE A 80 7.57 -0.86 6.05
CA PHE A 80 8.82 -0.58 5.33
C PHE A 80 10.07 -1.12 6.01
N GLY A 81 10.09 -1.16 7.35
CA GLY A 81 11.11 -1.89 8.10
C GLY A 81 11.01 -3.40 7.84
N GLY A 82 9.79 -3.96 7.87
CA GLY A 82 9.56 -5.37 7.54
C GLY A 82 10.02 -5.74 6.12
N PHE A 83 9.77 -4.87 5.13
CA PHE A 83 10.27 -5.06 3.78
C PHE A 83 11.80 -5.00 3.71
N ALA A 84 12.45 -4.12 4.48
CA ALA A 84 13.91 -4.07 4.57
C ALA A 84 14.49 -5.39 5.10
N SER A 85 13.90 -5.96 6.15
CA SER A 85 14.25 -7.29 6.66
C SER A 85 14.10 -8.38 5.58
N LYS A 86 13.00 -8.34 4.81
CA LYS A 86 12.72 -9.29 3.74
C LYS A 86 13.74 -9.20 2.59
N TYR A 87 14.16 -8.00 2.21
CA TYR A 87 15.24 -7.82 1.23
C TYR A 87 16.59 -8.35 1.72
N ILE A 88 16.98 -8.08 2.97
CA ILE A 88 18.25 -8.56 3.52
C ILE A 88 18.27 -10.09 3.58
N LYS A 89 17.15 -10.72 3.97
CA LYS A 89 16.98 -12.17 3.98
C LYS A 89 16.76 -12.78 2.59
N GLY A 90 16.65 -11.95 1.55
CA GLY A 90 16.32 -12.35 0.19
C GLY A 90 14.96 -13.02 0.04
N LYS A 91 14.03 -12.85 0.99
CA LYS A 91 12.70 -13.48 1.00
C LYS A 91 11.72 -12.70 0.15
N PHE A 92 11.16 -13.34 -0.87
CA PHE A 92 10.18 -12.75 -1.77
C PHE A 92 8.93 -12.28 -1.01
N PHE A 93 8.42 -11.12 -1.40
CA PHE A 93 7.21 -10.54 -0.87
C PHE A 93 6.47 -9.75 -1.93
N MET A 94 5.17 -9.61 -1.76
CA MET A 94 4.32 -8.82 -2.63
C MET A 94 3.92 -7.54 -1.91
N ASP A 95 4.03 -6.41 -2.60
CA ASP A 95 3.62 -5.08 -2.13
C ASP A 95 3.03 -4.29 -3.29
N VAL A 96 2.10 -3.39 -2.99
CA VAL A 96 1.41 -2.55 -3.99
C VAL A 96 2.30 -1.44 -4.55
N HIS A 97 3.42 -1.12 -3.90
CA HIS A 97 4.33 -0.06 -4.33
C HIS A 97 5.53 -0.61 -5.10
N PRO A 98 5.99 0.11 -6.13
CA PRO A 98 7.27 -0.16 -6.79
C PRO A 98 8.48 -0.16 -5.83
N PRO A 99 9.61 -0.79 -6.20
CA PRO A 99 10.61 -1.22 -5.23
C PRO A 99 11.63 -0.16 -4.80
N LEU A 100 11.81 0.96 -5.52
CA LEU A 100 12.97 1.85 -5.34
C LEU A 100 13.11 2.38 -3.90
N ALA A 101 12.05 2.94 -3.32
CA ALA A 101 12.16 3.51 -1.96
C ALA A 101 12.48 2.43 -0.92
N LYS A 102 11.89 1.24 -1.08
CA LYS A 102 12.17 0.11 -0.18
C LYS A 102 13.63 -0.35 -0.33
N LEU A 103 14.13 -0.47 -1.55
CA LEU A 103 15.53 -0.80 -1.83
C LEU A 103 16.49 0.24 -1.22
N LEU A 104 16.17 1.53 -1.29
CA LEU A 104 16.98 2.58 -0.67
C LEU A 104 16.98 2.47 0.86
N ILE A 105 15.82 2.24 1.49
CA ILE A 105 15.70 2.04 2.94
C ILE A 105 16.50 0.79 3.37
N THR A 106 16.37 -0.31 2.63
CA THR A 106 17.18 -1.51 2.82
C THR A 106 18.67 -1.20 2.73
N LEU A 107 19.10 -0.45 1.71
CA LEU A 107 20.51 -0.08 1.53
C LEU A 107 21.01 0.72 2.74
N ALA A 108 20.23 1.68 3.25
CA ALA A 108 20.60 2.44 4.44
C ALA A 108 20.72 1.56 5.69
N GLY A 109 19.79 0.61 5.90
CA GLY A 109 19.87 -0.36 6.98
C GLY A 109 21.07 -1.29 6.86
N TRP A 110 21.29 -1.85 5.67
CA TRP A 110 22.39 -2.77 5.39
C TRP A 110 23.77 -2.11 5.57
N LEU A 111 23.96 -0.88 5.07
CA LEU A 111 25.19 -0.11 5.29
C LEU A 111 25.43 0.22 6.78
N ALA A 112 24.37 0.28 7.58
CA ALA A 112 24.44 0.50 9.02
C ALA A 112 24.55 -0.79 9.85
N GLY A 113 24.64 -1.95 9.20
CA GLY A 113 24.81 -3.25 9.87
C GLY A 113 23.50 -3.93 10.28
N PHE A 114 22.35 -3.56 9.70
CA PHE A 114 21.11 -4.28 9.94
C PHE A 114 21.16 -5.68 9.32
N ASP A 115 20.84 -6.70 10.10
CA ASP A 115 20.89 -8.13 9.72
C ASP A 115 19.52 -8.70 9.27
N GLY A 116 18.44 -7.94 9.47
CA GLY A 116 17.08 -8.35 9.11
C GLY A 116 16.40 -9.26 10.13
N GLU A 117 16.97 -9.49 11.32
CA GLU A 117 16.38 -10.39 12.33
C GLU A 117 15.21 -9.76 13.11
N PHE A 118 15.20 -8.44 13.26
CA PHE A 118 14.10 -7.75 13.94
C PHE A 118 12.79 -7.85 13.16
N ASP A 119 11.72 -8.28 13.86
CA ASP A 119 10.36 -8.24 13.35
C ASP A 119 9.74 -6.87 13.65
N PHE A 120 9.20 -6.23 12.62
CA PHE A 120 8.56 -4.92 12.69
C PHE A 120 7.04 -5.07 12.88
N LYS A 121 6.56 -6.07 13.62
CA LYS A 121 5.11 -6.40 13.65
C LYS A 121 4.26 -5.36 14.35
N ASP A 122 4.74 -4.83 15.47
CA ASP A 122 3.93 -4.03 16.39
C ASP A 122 4.42 -2.59 16.51
N ILE A 123 3.48 -1.63 16.46
CA ILE A 123 3.75 -0.23 16.77
C ILE A 123 4.11 -0.12 18.27
N GLY A 124 5.18 0.61 18.59
CA GLY A 124 5.65 0.79 19.96
C GLY A 124 6.67 -0.24 20.46
N LYS A 125 6.98 -1.26 19.64
CA LYS A 125 8.08 -2.21 19.88
C LYS A 125 9.42 -1.50 19.87
N ASP A 126 10.26 -1.79 20.85
CA ASP A 126 11.52 -1.07 21.07
C ASP A 126 12.65 -1.54 20.13
N TYR A 127 13.47 -0.60 19.68
CA TYR A 127 14.61 -0.85 18.80
C TYR A 127 15.95 -1.03 19.54
N LEU A 128 16.05 -0.60 20.81
CA LEU A 128 17.33 -0.52 21.52
C LEU A 128 17.82 -1.89 21.96
N GLU A 129 16.96 -2.68 22.62
CA GLU A 129 17.32 -4.01 23.11
C GLU A 129 17.76 -4.95 21.97
N PRO A 130 17.10 -4.99 20.80
CA PRO A 130 17.53 -5.82 19.67
C PRO A 130 18.66 -5.22 18.83
N GLY A 131 19.15 -4.01 19.14
CA GLY A 131 20.27 -3.38 18.44
C GLY A 131 19.97 -2.93 17.00
N VAL A 132 18.73 -2.59 16.67
CA VAL A 132 18.35 -2.19 15.31
C VAL A 132 18.95 -0.82 14.98
N PRO A 133 19.62 -0.63 13.82
CA PRO A 133 20.17 0.67 13.42
C PRO A 133 19.08 1.61 12.85
N TYR A 134 17.95 1.75 13.55
CA TYR A 134 16.78 2.52 13.11
C TYR A 134 17.10 4.00 12.86
N VAL A 135 18.06 4.56 13.61
CA VAL A 135 18.52 5.95 13.40
C VAL A 135 19.10 6.11 12.01
N ALA A 136 19.99 5.21 11.59
CA ALA A 136 20.57 5.25 10.25
C ALA A 136 19.53 5.01 9.16
N MET A 137 18.55 4.14 9.41
CA MET A 137 17.43 3.95 8.49
C MET A 137 16.57 5.21 8.36
N ARG A 138 16.30 5.93 9.46
CA ARG A 138 15.60 7.23 9.47
C ARG A 138 16.41 8.36 8.82
N MET A 139 17.74 8.28 8.86
CA MET A 139 18.61 9.28 8.21
C MET A 139 18.32 9.39 6.71
N LEU A 140 18.00 8.30 6.02
CA LEU A 140 17.73 8.36 4.57
C LEU A 140 16.48 9.22 4.25
N PRO A 141 15.28 8.92 4.78
CA PRO A 141 14.13 9.81 4.64
C PRO A 141 14.42 11.23 5.10
N ALA A 142 15.24 11.42 6.15
CA ALA A 142 15.55 12.76 6.65
C ALA A 142 16.42 13.54 5.66
N ILE A 143 17.43 12.90 5.07
CA ILE A 143 18.26 13.47 4.00
C ILE A 143 17.42 13.80 2.77
N CYS A 144 16.51 12.90 2.35
CA CYS A 144 15.56 13.21 1.27
C CYS A 144 14.72 14.45 1.59
N GLY A 145 14.26 14.58 2.83
CA GLY A 145 13.53 15.74 3.32
C GLY A 145 14.36 17.03 3.37
N ILE A 146 15.65 16.94 3.68
CA ILE A 146 16.59 18.07 3.63
C ILE A 146 16.82 18.52 2.19
N LEU A 147 17.04 17.58 1.26
CA LEU A 147 17.27 17.85 -0.16
C LEU A 147 16.05 18.47 -0.86
N LEU A 148 14.86 18.31 -0.28
CA LEU A 148 13.63 18.95 -0.79
C LEU A 148 13.74 20.49 -0.74
N VAL A 149 14.47 21.03 0.23
CA VAL A 149 14.59 22.48 0.48
C VAL A 149 15.43 23.21 -0.56
N PRO A 150 16.67 22.80 -0.89
CA PRO A 150 17.41 23.39 -2.01
C PRO A 150 16.75 23.10 -3.36
N THR A 151 16.05 21.97 -3.51
CA THR A 151 15.31 21.67 -4.74
C THR A 151 14.17 22.68 -4.95
N MET A 152 13.40 23.00 -3.90
CA MET A 152 12.39 24.07 -3.93
C MET A 152 13.03 25.42 -4.29
N PHE A 153 14.14 25.77 -3.65
CA PHE A 153 14.86 27.02 -3.92
C PHE A 153 15.22 27.14 -5.41
N LEU A 154 15.91 26.13 -5.93
CA LEU A 154 16.39 26.10 -7.31
C LEU A 154 15.22 26.08 -8.30
N THR A 155 14.12 25.39 -7.98
CA THR A 155 12.94 25.35 -8.86
C THR A 155 12.31 26.73 -8.97
N LEU A 156 12.16 27.45 -7.85
CA LEU A 156 11.65 28.82 -7.85
C LEU A 156 12.60 29.78 -8.59
N LYS A 157 13.92 29.60 -8.45
CA LYS A 157 14.91 30.35 -9.22
C LYS A 157 14.82 30.07 -10.72
N ALA A 158 14.70 28.81 -11.14
CA ALA A 158 14.50 28.40 -12.53
C ALA A 158 13.18 28.94 -13.12
N ALA A 159 12.14 29.07 -12.29
CA ALA A 159 10.88 29.72 -12.65
C ALA A 159 10.96 31.26 -12.69
N GLY A 160 12.13 31.85 -12.42
CA GLY A 160 12.37 33.30 -12.46
C GLY A 160 12.00 34.07 -11.20
N CYS A 161 11.72 33.40 -10.08
CA CYS A 161 11.39 34.09 -8.84
C CYS A 161 12.62 34.77 -8.23
N ARG A 162 12.38 35.86 -7.49
CA ARG A 162 13.45 36.56 -6.75
C ARG A 162 13.98 35.67 -5.62
N THR A 163 15.22 35.95 -5.19
CA THR A 163 15.89 35.21 -4.11
C THR A 163 15.09 35.19 -2.82
N MET A 164 14.46 36.30 -2.43
CA MET A 164 13.62 36.35 -1.23
C MET A 164 12.42 35.39 -1.33
N THR A 165 11.78 35.32 -2.50
CA THR A 165 10.67 34.39 -2.77
C THR A 165 11.16 32.94 -2.74
N ALA A 166 12.34 32.66 -3.30
CA ALA A 166 12.96 31.33 -3.24
C ALA A 166 13.30 30.90 -1.81
N VAL A 167 13.87 31.81 -1.00
CA VAL A 167 14.09 31.60 0.45
C VAL A 167 12.75 31.35 1.16
N MET A 168 11.71 32.13 0.83
CA MET A 168 10.39 31.96 1.40
C MET A 168 9.85 30.56 1.11
N GLY A 169 9.82 30.12 -0.15
CA GLY A 169 9.36 28.79 -0.52
C GLY A 169 10.12 27.67 0.18
N SER A 170 11.45 27.77 0.23
CA SER A 170 12.30 26.83 0.99
C SER A 170 11.96 26.80 2.47
N CYS A 171 11.78 27.94 3.12
CA CYS A 171 11.41 28.01 4.53
C CYS A 171 9.99 27.50 4.81
N LEU A 172 9.04 27.68 3.89
CA LEU A 172 7.69 27.07 4.02
C LEU A 172 7.77 25.54 4.02
N ILE A 173 8.68 24.94 3.26
CA ILE A 173 8.95 23.48 3.28
C ILE A 173 9.70 23.04 4.54
N VAL A 174 10.60 23.87 5.06
CA VAL A 174 11.31 23.61 6.34
C VAL A 174 10.32 23.57 7.50
N PHE A 175 9.44 24.58 7.58
CA PHE A 175 8.48 24.76 8.67
C PHE A 175 7.11 24.11 8.37
N GLU A 176 7.09 23.09 7.53
CA GLU A 176 5.91 22.26 7.30
C GLU A 176 5.95 21.02 8.22
N ASN A 177 5.04 20.95 9.20
CA ASN A 177 4.93 19.88 10.19
C ASN A 177 4.65 18.50 9.56
N GLY A 178 3.81 18.44 8.52
CA GLY A 178 3.46 17.17 7.86
C GLY A 178 4.65 16.58 7.11
N LEU A 179 5.35 17.40 6.32
CA LEU A 179 6.56 17.00 5.60
C LEU A 179 7.72 16.65 6.55
N LEU A 180 7.84 17.34 7.69
CA LEU A 180 8.79 16.97 8.75
C LEU A 180 8.47 15.58 9.32
N THR A 181 7.21 15.33 9.67
CA THR A 181 6.76 14.07 10.27
C THR A 181 7.04 12.89 9.35
N GLN A 182 6.80 13.04 8.04
CA GLN A 182 7.11 12.01 7.04
C GLN A 182 8.62 11.79 6.85
N ALA A 183 9.41 12.87 6.88
CA ALA A 183 10.84 12.78 6.61
C ALA A 183 11.65 12.18 7.75
N ARG A 184 11.15 12.16 9.00
CA ARG A 184 11.93 11.68 10.14
C ARG A 184 11.76 10.20 10.45
N LEU A 185 10.82 9.53 9.81
CA LEU A 185 10.45 8.14 10.05
C LEU A 185 10.86 7.26 8.86
N ILE A 186 10.88 5.93 9.04
CA ILE A 186 11.21 4.95 7.99
C ILE A 186 10.03 4.81 7.02
N LEU A 187 9.78 5.84 6.21
CA LEU A 187 8.63 5.94 5.30
C LEU A 187 9.07 6.22 3.86
N LEU A 188 8.28 5.72 2.90
CA LEU A 188 8.59 5.89 1.47
C LEU A 188 8.23 7.27 0.90
N ASP A 189 7.40 8.05 1.61
CA ASP A 189 6.87 9.30 1.06
C ASP A 189 7.96 10.38 0.98
N SER A 190 8.97 10.37 1.85
CA SER A 190 10.08 11.34 1.75
C SER A 190 10.95 11.12 0.48
N PRO A 191 11.41 9.88 0.17
CA PRO A 191 11.97 9.57 -1.15
C PRO A 191 11.05 9.96 -2.32
N LEU A 192 9.74 9.71 -2.23
CA LEU A 192 8.77 10.09 -3.26
C LEU A 192 8.76 11.61 -3.47
N MET A 193 8.73 12.38 -2.38
CA MET A 193 8.69 13.84 -2.42
C MET A 193 9.92 14.44 -3.08
N ILE A 194 11.13 13.98 -2.72
CA ILE A 194 12.35 14.49 -3.35
C ILE A 194 12.45 14.11 -4.82
N MET A 195 12.04 12.90 -5.23
CA MET A 195 12.07 12.53 -6.66
C MET A 195 11.03 13.30 -7.47
N THR A 196 9.85 13.56 -6.89
CA THR A 196 8.83 14.42 -7.49
C THR A 196 9.34 15.85 -7.64
N ALA A 197 9.96 16.41 -6.60
CA ALA A 197 10.53 17.74 -6.60
C ALA A 197 11.71 17.86 -7.56
N PHE A 198 12.59 16.87 -7.61
CA PHE A 198 13.71 16.80 -8.54
C PHE A 198 13.23 16.78 -9.99
N THR A 199 12.18 16.01 -10.27
CA THR A 199 11.53 16.01 -11.59
C THR A 199 10.95 17.38 -11.93
N GLY A 200 10.29 18.03 -10.97
CA GLY A 200 9.79 19.40 -11.11
C GLY A 200 10.90 20.41 -11.39
N LEU A 201 12.03 20.34 -10.68
CA LEU A 201 13.22 21.14 -10.93
C LEU A 201 13.76 20.90 -12.33
N ALA A 202 14.02 19.64 -12.69
CA ALA A 202 14.61 19.28 -13.97
C ALA A 202 13.72 19.73 -15.15
N PHE A 203 12.40 19.54 -15.03
CA PHE A 203 11.46 19.97 -16.06
C PHE A 203 11.31 21.49 -16.13
N THR A 204 11.36 22.19 -15.00
CA THR A 204 11.32 23.66 -14.96
C THR A 204 12.59 24.24 -15.58
N SER A 205 13.77 23.70 -15.25
CA SER A 205 15.05 24.08 -15.87
C SER A 205 15.09 23.77 -17.36
N PHE A 206 14.56 22.61 -17.77
CA PHE A 206 14.38 22.28 -19.18
C PHE A 206 13.48 23.29 -19.89
N THR A 207 12.34 23.63 -19.27
CA THR A 207 11.38 24.61 -19.82
C THR A 207 12.04 25.99 -19.92
N ASN A 208 12.80 26.42 -18.91
CA ASN A 208 13.55 27.67 -18.96
C ASN A 208 14.49 27.74 -20.16
N GLN A 209 15.25 26.67 -20.45
CA GLN A 209 16.12 26.62 -21.63
C GLN A 209 15.33 26.47 -22.94
N HIS A 210 14.23 25.72 -22.94
CA HIS A 210 13.43 25.50 -24.13
C HIS A 210 12.70 26.77 -24.59
N GLU A 211 12.22 27.58 -23.65
CA GLU A 211 11.51 28.83 -23.93
C GLU A 211 12.41 29.91 -24.55
N GLN A 212 13.74 29.80 -24.45
CA GLN A 212 14.72 30.66 -25.14
C GLN A 212 14.82 30.40 -26.66
N GLY A 213 14.03 29.46 -27.18
CA GLY A 213 13.92 29.20 -28.61
C GLY A 213 15.16 28.56 -29.24
N PRO A 214 15.46 28.85 -30.52
CA PRO A 214 16.58 28.25 -31.24
C PRO A 214 17.96 28.50 -30.61
N SER A 215 18.10 29.57 -29.82
CA SER A 215 19.38 29.96 -29.23
C SER A 215 19.93 28.91 -28.26
N LYS A 216 19.05 28.21 -27.52
CA LYS A 216 19.41 27.20 -26.51
C LYS A 216 18.95 25.79 -26.88
N ALA A 217 18.02 25.62 -27.82
CA ALA A 217 17.53 24.31 -28.22
C ALA A 217 18.67 23.37 -28.64
N PHE A 218 18.64 22.14 -28.12
CA PHE A 218 19.63 21.08 -28.37
C PHE A 218 21.08 21.37 -27.93
N GLN A 219 21.33 22.42 -27.13
CA GLN A 219 22.60 22.58 -26.44
C GLN A 219 22.80 21.50 -25.35
N PRO A 220 24.03 21.30 -24.84
CA PRO A 220 24.29 20.29 -23.81
C PRO A 220 23.41 20.46 -22.56
N THR A 221 23.17 21.69 -22.11
CA THR A 221 22.30 21.99 -20.95
C THR A 221 20.84 21.63 -21.21
N TRP A 222 20.34 21.87 -22.43
CA TRP A 222 19.00 21.48 -22.85
C TRP A 222 18.81 19.96 -22.81
N TRP A 223 19.79 19.21 -23.35
CA TRP A 223 19.78 17.74 -23.31
C TRP A 223 19.92 17.20 -21.89
N PHE A 224 20.80 17.80 -21.08
CA PHE A 224 20.99 17.43 -19.69
C PHE A 224 19.67 17.52 -18.92
N TRP A 225 19.00 18.67 -18.93
CA TRP A 225 17.76 18.84 -18.18
C TRP A 225 16.61 17.97 -18.71
N LEU A 226 16.55 17.75 -20.02
CA LEU A 226 15.56 16.84 -20.60
C LEU A 226 15.79 15.37 -20.17
N ALA A 227 17.05 14.90 -20.19
CA ALA A 227 17.41 13.56 -19.75
C ALA A 227 17.21 13.39 -18.23
N MET A 228 17.57 14.40 -17.43
CA MET A 228 17.34 14.39 -15.98
C MET A 228 15.84 14.40 -15.64
N THR A 229 15.01 15.07 -16.45
CA THR A 229 13.54 14.97 -16.33
C THR A 229 13.10 13.52 -16.54
N GLY A 230 13.60 12.87 -17.59
CA GLY A 230 13.36 11.45 -17.86
C GLY A 230 13.73 10.52 -16.70
N LEU A 231 14.94 10.70 -16.16
CA LEU A 231 15.42 9.94 -15.01
C LEU A 231 14.54 10.20 -13.77
N GLY A 232 14.18 11.45 -13.51
CA GLY A 232 13.29 11.84 -12.42
C GLY A 232 11.90 11.20 -12.53
N LEU A 233 11.31 11.18 -13.72
CA LEU A 233 10.03 10.51 -14.00
C LEU A 233 10.11 9.01 -13.71
N GLY A 234 11.18 8.34 -14.19
CA GLY A 234 11.43 6.92 -13.92
C GLY A 234 11.60 6.65 -12.43
N ALA A 235 12.40 7.44 -11.73
CA ALA A 235 12.63 7.32 -10.30
C ALA A 235 11.35 7.53 -9.48
N THR A 236 10.56 8.56 -9.80
CA THR A 236 9.29 8.85 -9.11
C THR A 236 8.29 7.70 -9.28
N ALA A 237 8.11 7.21 -10.51
CA ALA A 237 7.24 6.06 -10.79
C ALA A 237 7.74 4.77 -10.11
N SER A 238 9.06 4.60 -9.95
CA SER A 238 9.68 3.45 -9.29
C SER A 238 9.56 3.46 -7.76
N ILE A 239 9.06 4.54 -7.16
CA ILE A 239 8.78 4.63 -5.72
C ILE A 239 7.30 4.34 -5.43
N LYS A 240 6.40 5.03 -6.12
CA LYS A 240 4.94 4.93 -5.93
C LYS A 240 4.26 5.25 -7.26
N TRP A 241 3.17 4.56 -7.58
CA TRP A 241 2.40 4.83 -8.81
C TRP A 241 1.75 6.23 -8.86
N VAL A 242 1.72 6.96 -7.76
CA VAL A 242 1.44 8.41 -7.77
C VAL A 242 2.40 9.16 -8.69
N GLY A 243 3.61 8.65 -8.95
CA GLY A 243 4.54 9.18 -9.95
C GLY A 243 4.01 9.17 -11.39
N PHE A 244 2.99 8.35 -11.70
CA PHE A 244 2.30 8.46 -12.99
C PHE A 244 1.57 9.80 -13.15
N PHE A 245 1.19 10.47 -12.06
CA PHE A 245 0.63 11.83 -12.12
C PHE A 245 1.69 12.86 -12.52
N THR A 246 2.93 12.71 -12.06
CA THR A 246 4.06 13.51 -12.53
C THR A 246 4.33 13.29 -14.02
N ILE A 247 4.24 12.03 -14.49
CA ILE A 247 4.34 11.69 -15.92
C ILE A 247 3.21 12.34 -16.71
N ALA A 248 1.97 12.29 -16.22
CA ALA A 248 0.82 12.92 -16.88
C ALA A 248 0.97 14.45 -16.96
N TRP A 249 1.45 15.10 -15.89
CA TRP A 249 1.72 16.53 -15.85
C TRP A 249 2.80 16.95 -16.85
N VAL A 250 3.99 16.34 -16.79
CA VAL A 250 5.09 16.61 -17.72
C VAL A 250 4.70 16.28 -19.15
N GLY A 251 4.01 15.16 -19.37
CA GLY A 251 3.52 14.72 -20.67
C GLY A 251 2.54 15.73 -21.29
N SER A 252 1.58 16.23 -20.51
CA SER A 252 0.61 17.23 -20.97
C SER A 252 1.28 18.54 -21.39
N LEU A 253 2.24 19.03 -20.59
CA LEU A 253 3.01 20.23 -20.94
C LEU A 253 3.95 19.98 -22.12
N THR A 254 4.50 18.78 -22.26
CA THR A 254 5.31 18.39 -23.42
C THR A 254 4.50 18.38 -24.71
N ILE A 255 3.26 17.87 -24.66
CA ILE A 255 2.32 17.92 -25.79
C ILE A 255 2.00 19.37 -26.14
N LEU A 256 1.75 20.23 -25.16
CA LEU A 256 1.53 21.65 -25.38
C LEU A 256 2.75 22.33 -26.04
N GLN A 257 3.96 22.04 -25.58
CA GLN A 257 5.20 22.58 -26.18
C GLN A 257 5.36 22.12 -27.64
N LEU A 258 5.11 20.84 -27.93
CA LEU A 258 5.14 20.32 -29.30
C LEU A 258 4.05 20.95 -30.17
N TRP A 259 2.87 21.21 -29.61
CA TRP A 259 1.79 21.91 -30.29
C TRP A 259 2.18 23.35 -30.67
N VAL A 260 2.84 24.08 -29.76
CA VAL A 260 3.35 25.43 -30.04
C VAL A 260 4.42 25.40 -31.12
N LEU A 261 5.36 24.44 -31.07
CA LEU A 261 6.38 24.26 -32.12
C LEU A 261 5.77 23.93 -33.48
N LEU A 262 4.73 23.10 -33.53
CA LEU A 262 4.00 22.77 -34.75
C LEU A 262 3.28 24.00 -35.34
N GLY A 263 2.83 24.91 -34.47
CA GLY A 263 2.19 26.17 -34.87
C GLY A 263 3.14 27.19 -35.50
N ASP A 264 4.46 27.08 -35.31
CA ASP A 264 5.44 27.97 -35.95
C ASP A 264 5.81 27.47 -37.35
N VAL A 265 4.95 27.80 -38.30
CA VAL A 265 5.11 27.47 -39.73
C VAL A 265 6.25 28.21 -40.43
N LYS A 266 6.87 29.21 -39.78
CA LYS A 266 7.91 30.04 -40.39
C LYS A 266 9.31 29.54 -40.08
N THR A 267 9.58 29.18 -38.82
CA THR A 267 10.93 28.84 -38.37
C THR A 267 11.14 27.35 -38.09
N VAL A 268 10.06 26.60 -37.81
CA VAL A 268 10.16 25.17 -37.48
C VAL A 268 9.93 24.31 -38.72
N THR A 269 11.01 23.74 -39.26
CA THR A 269 10.92 22.76 -40.37
C THR A 269 10.42 21.40 -39.87
N PRO A 270 9.82 20.55 -40.72
CA PRO A 270 9.42 19.19 -40.35
C PRO A 270 10.55 18.35 -39.76
N ARG A 271 11.79 18.53 -40.26
CA ARG A 271 12.98 17.86 -39.71
C ARG A 271 13.31 18.34 -38.30
N LEU A 272 13.21 19.65 -38.04
CA LEU A 272 13.44 20.22 -36.71
C LEU A 272 12.37 19.77 -35.72
N PHE A 273 11.10 19.76 -36.14
CA PHE A 273 10.00 19.21 -35.35
C PHE A 273 10.24 17.73 -35.02
N ALA A 274 10.58 16.90 -36.01
CA ALA A 274 10.90 15.49 -35.79
C ALA A 274 12.07 15.31 -34.81
N LYS A 275 13.10 16.15 -34.89
CA LYS A 275 14.21 16.15 -33.93
C LYS A 275 13.73 16.44 -32.50
N HIS A 276 12.85 17.44 -32.30
CA HIS A 276 12.25 17.73 -31.00
C HIS A 276 11.38 16.58 -30.48
N LEU A 277 10.61 15.94 -31.36
CA LEU A 277 9.75 14.81 -31.02
C LEU A 277 10.58 13.59 -30.58
N VAL A 278 11.57 13.19 -31.38
CA VAL A 278 12.44 12.03 -31.07
C VAL A 278 13.24 12.27 -29.78
N ALA A 279 13.76 13.48 -29.58
CA ALA A 279 14.46 13.84 -28.34
C ALA A 279 13.56 13.63 -27.10
N ARG A 280 12.30 14.05 -27.17
CA ARG A 280 11.32 13.88 -26.08
C ARG A 280 10.88 12.44 -25.92
N ILE A 281 10.67 11.68 -27.00
CA ILE A 281 10.36 10.24 -26.91
C ILE A 281 11.51 9.52 -26.20
N PHE A 282 12.75 9.76 -26.62
CA PHE A 282 13.90 9.11 -26.01
C PHE A 282 14.03 9.48 -24.52
N CYS A 283 14.03 10.77 -24.19
CA CYS A 283 14.27 11.19 -22.82
C CYS A 283 13.05 11.01 -21.89
N LEU A 284 11.83 11.25 -22.34
CA LEU A 284 10.63 11.26 -21.49
C LEU A 284 9.81 9.96 -21.55
N ILE A 285 10.21 8.99 -22.36
CA ILE A 285 9.58 7.66 -22.42
C ILE A 285 10.61 6.54 -22.23
N VAL A 286 11.64 6.48 -23.08
CA VAL A 286 12.61 5.36 -23.06
C VAL A 286 13.43 5.34 -21.77
N ILE A 287 13.99 6.48 -21.34
CA ILE A 287 14.75 6.57 -20.08
C ILE A 287 13.87 6.17 -18.86
N PRO A 288 12.68 6.77 -18.63
CA PRO A 288 11.83 6.39 -17.49
C PRO A 288 11.46 4.92 -17.45
N ILE A 289 11.06 4.32 -18.59
CA ILE A 289 10.67 2.91 -18.68
C ILE A 289 11.88 2.02 -18.35
N THR A 290 13.04 2.33 -18.92
CA THR A 290 14.27 1.56 -18.69
C THR A 290 14.67 1.61 -17.21
N PHE A 291 14.60 2.79 -16.60
CA PHE A 291 14.88 2.94 -15.17
C PHE A 291 13.89 2.16 -14.30
N TYR A 292 12.58 2.26 -14.60
CA TYR A 292 11.53 1.52 -13.88
C TYR A 292 11.75 0.01 -13.95
N MET A 293 11.99 -0.52 -15.15
CA MET A 293 12.29 -1.94 -15.33
C MET A 293 13.60 -2.36 -14.64
N ALA A 294 14.64 -1.53 -14.67
CA ALA A 294 15.90 -1.80 -13.98
C ALA A 294 15.70 -1.94 -12.46
N MET A 295 14.84 -1.13 -11.84
CA MET A 295 14.54 -1.24 -10.40
C MET A 295 13.83 -2.55 -10.07
N PHE A 296 12.93 -3.03 -10.93
CA PHE A 296 12.35 -4.37 -10.79
C PHE A 296 13.36 -5.49 -11.08
N GLY A 297 14.33 -5.24 -11.96
CA GLY A 297 15.47 -6.14 -12.17
C GLY A 297 16.26 -6.35 -10.88
N ILE A 298 16.63 -5.25 -10.21
CA ILE A 298 17.30 -5.30 -8.90
C ILE A 298 16.41 -6.00 -7.86
N HIS A 299 15.12 -5.67 -7.81
CA HIS A 299 14.16 -6.31 -6.91
C HIS A 299 14.16 -7.84 -7.04
N PHE A 300 14.08 -8.37 -8.27
CA PHE A 300 14.11 -9.82 -8.50
C PHE A 300 15.48 -10.46 -8.24
N ILE A 301 16.58 -9.72 -8.42
CA ILE A 301 17.93 -10.21 -8.10
C ILE A 301 18.12 -10.31 -6.58
N CYS A 302 17.54 -9.39 -5.80
CA CYS A 302 17.63 -9.42 -4.34
C CYS A 302 16.71 -10.49 -3.72
N LEU A 303 15.53 -10.73 -4.30
CA LEU A 303 14.50 -11.60 -3.73
C LEU A 303 14.46 -12.98 -4.40
N VAL A 304 15.43 -13.82 -4.05
CA VAL A 304 15.60 -15.16 -4.63
C VAL A 304 15.00 -16.28 -3.78
N ASN A 305 14.70 -16.04 -2.51
CA ASN A 305 14.18 -17.06 -1.59
C ASN A 305 12.65 -16.97 -1.47
N PRO A 306 11.94 -18.09 -1.22
CA PRO A 306 10.51 -18.08 -0.89
C PRO A 306 10.20 -17.24 0.36
N GLY A 307 8.99 -16.70 0.42
CA GLY A 307 8.52 -15.86 1.52
C GLY A 307 7.04 -15.52 1.34
N ASP A 308 6.41 -14.91 2.35
CA ASP A 308 4.93 -14.79 2.47
C ASP A 308 4.18 -14.20 1.25
N GLY A 309 4.87 -13.54 0.32
CA GLY A 309 4.25 -12.99 -0.89
C GLY A 309 4.25 -13.93 -2.10
N ASP A 310 4.89 -15.09 -2.02
CA ASP A 310 4.97 -16.05 -3.12
C ASP A 310 3.62 -16.66 -3.50
N GLY A 311 2.72 -16.85 -2.52
CA GLY A 311 1.35 -17.34 -2.72
C GLY A 311 0.47 -16.46 -3.61
N PHE A 312 0.86 -15.21 -3.87
CA PHE A 312 0.17 -14.33 -4.83
C PHE A 312 0.64 -14.54 -6.28
N MET A 313 1.75 -15.23 -6.48
CA MET A 313 2.37 -15.47 -7.79
C MET A 313 2.02 -16.86 -8.31
N SER A 314 2.13 -17.05 -9.63
CA SER A 314 1.94 -18.32 -10.30
C SER A 314 3.05 -19.30 -9.93
N SER A 315 2.78 -20.60 -10.13
CA SER A 315 3.77 -21.64 -9.87
C SER A 315 5.02 -21.48 -10.74
N GLU A 316 4.91 -20.96 -11.97
CA GLU A 316 6.06 -20.65 -12.84
C GLU A 316 6.96 -19.59 -12.22
N PHE A 317 6.38 -18.55 -11.61
CA PHE A 317 7.16 -17.54 -10.88
C PHE A 317 7.81 -18.15 -9.64
N GLN A 318 7.03 -18.89 -8.85
CA GLN A 318 7.51 -19.52 -7.61
C GLN A 318 8.66 -20.51 -7.89
N ALA A 319 8.63 -21.21 -9.01
CA ALA A 319 9.70 -22.11 -9.45
C ALA A 319 11.03 -21.38 -9.74
N THR A 320 11.02 -20.06 -9.95
CA THR A 320 12.25 -19.25 -10.08
C THR A 320 12.89 -18.87 -8.74
N LEU A 321 12.19 -19.12 -7.63
CA LEU A 321 12.73 -18.92 -6.29
C LEU A 321 13.50 -20.17 -5.83
N ASN A 322 14.43 -20.01 -4.90
CA ASN A 322 15.24 -21.07 -4.28
C ASN A 322 14.41 -21.97 -3.36
N SER A 323 13.29 -22.50 -3.86
CA SER A 323 12.46 -23.46 -3.14
C SER A 323 12.98 -24.86 -3.41
N LYS A 324 13.24 -25.64 -2.34
CA LYS A 324 13.46 -27.10 -2.49
C LYS A 324 12.22 -27.82 -2.99
N ALA A 325 11.06 -27.16 -2.95
CA ALA A 325 9.77 -27.75 -3.21
C ALA A 325 9.36 -27.75 -4.69
N MET A 326 10.02 -26.98 -5.58
CA MET A 326 9.74 -26.94 -7.03
C MET A 326 10.87 -27.59 -7.83
N GLN A 327 11.25 -28.81 -7.47
CA GLN A 327 12.23 -29.61 -8.21
C GLN A 327 11.60 -30.32 -9.40
N ASP A 328 12.46 -30.82 -10.29
CA ASP A 328 12.04 -31.63 -11.43
C ASP A 328 11.34 -32.89 -10.93
N VAL A 329 10.09 -33.07 -11.34
CA VAL A 329 9.23 -34.19 -10.92
C VAL A 329 8.97 -35.12 -12.09
N PRO A 330 8.84 -36.45 -11.87
CA PRO A 330 8.41 -37.39 -12.90
C PRO A 330 7.17 -36.92 -13.66
N VAL A 331 7.26 -36.93 -14.98
CA VAL A 331 6.21 -36.38 -15.85
C VAL A 331 4.99 -37.29 -15.94
N ASP A 332 5.17 -38.61 -16.00
CA ASP A 332 4.08 -39.55 -16.21
C ASP A 332 3.38 -39.90 -14.89
N VAL A 333 2.05 -39.79 -14.86
CA VAL A 333 1.23 -40.11 -13.69
C VAL A 333 0.58 -41.47 -13.87
N ALA A 334 0.71 -42.34 -12.88
CA ALA A 334 0.21 -43.72 -12.89
C ALA A 334 -0.71 -44.00 -11.70
N PHE A 335 -1.46 -45.09 -11.77
CA PHE A 335 -2.11 -45.64 -10.58
C PHE A 335 -1.04 -46.02 -9.55
N GLY A 336 -1.25 -45.66 -8.28
CA GLY A 336 -0.23 -45.73 -7.21
C GLY A 336 0.63 -44.45 -7.08
N SER A 337 0.52 -43.49 -8.00
CA SER A 337 1.22 -42.22 -7.88
C SER A 337 0.70 -41.43 -6.69
N ARG A 338 1.64 -40.82 -5.96
CA ARG A 338 1.41 -39.88 -4.86
C ARG A 338 1.53 -38.49 -5.47
N VAL A 339 0.40 -37.79 -5.58
CA VAL A 339 0.30 -36.53 -6.30
C VAL A 339 -0.20 -35.40 -5.43
N SER A 340 0.23 -34.19 -5.74
CA SER A 340 -0.46 -32.98 -5.30
C SER A 340 -1.21 -32.37 -6.48
N ILE A 341 -2.50 -32.10 -6.26
CA ILE A 341 -3.40 -31.58 -7.31
C ILE A 341 -3.68 -30.13 -7.00
N ARG A 342 -3.46 -29.25 -7.98
CA ARG A 342 -3.63 -27.80 -7.83
C ARG A 342 -4.78 -27.30 -8.71
N HIS A 343 -5.55 -26.36 -8.16
CA HIS A 343 -6.62 -25.70 -8.91
C HIS A 343 -6.05 -24.64 -9.85
N HIS A 344 -6.54 -24.59 -11.08
CA HIS A 344 -5.93 -23.73 -12.11
C HIS A 344 -6.29 -22.25 -11.98
N ASN A 345 -7.54 -21.92 -11.63
CA ASN A 345 -8.04 -20.55 -11.73
C ASN A 345 -7.98 -19.75 -10.41
N THR A 346 -7.83 -20.41 -9.27
CA THR A 346 -7.72 -19.73 -7.98
C THR A 346 -6.32 -19.87 -7.41
N GLN A 347 -5.91 -18.87 -6.63
CA GLN A 347 -4.70 -18.95 -5.81
C GLN A 347 -4.95 -19.70 -4.48
N GLY A 348 -6.07 -20.44 -4.38
CA GLY A 348 -6.37 -21.26 -3.19
C GLY A 348 -5.44 -22.46 -3.03
N GLY A 349 -4.69 -22.81 -4.07
CA GLY A 349 -3.63 -23.80 -4.00
C GLY A 349 -4.09 -25.22 -4.22
N TYR A 350 -3.67 -26.11 -3.31
CA TYR A 350 -3.74 -27.55 -3.46
C TYR A 350 -5.04 -28.11 -2.90
N LEU A 351 -5.54 -29.17 -3.52
CA LEU A 351 -6.57 -30.01 -2.93
C LEU A 351 -6.04 -30.58 -1.61
N HIS A 352 -6.71 -30.23 -0.52
CA HIS A 352 -6.22 -30.46 0.84
C HIS A 352 -7.27 -31.14 1.69
N SER A 353 -6.83 -31.92 2.68
CA SER A 353 -7.69 -32.47 3.71
C SER A 353 -6.96 -32.64 5.03
N HIS A 354 -7.67 -32.44 6.13
CA HIS A 354 -7.12 -32.54 7.49
C HIS A 354 -8.18 -33.12 8.42
N ASN A 355 -7.82 -33.54 9.63
CA ASN A 355 -8.72 -34.24 10.57
C ASN A 355 -9.89 -33.40 11.15
N LEU A 356 -10.21 -32.23 10.60
CA LEU A 356 -11.36 -31.43 11.00
C LEU A 356 -12.60 -31.84 10.19
N MET A 357 -13.76 -31.86 10.84
CA MET A 357 -15.04 -32.24 10.25
C MET A 357 -15.88 -31.02 9.92
N TYR A 358 -16.76 -31.10 8.93
CA TYR A 358 -17.74 -30.05 8.68
C TYR A 358 -18.69 -29.89 9.90
N PRO A 359 -18.99 -28.66 10.34
CA PRO A 359 -19.93 -28.45 11.44
C PRO A 359 -21.39 -28.73 11.04
N THR A 360 -21.70 -28.54 9.77
CA THR A 360 -23.01 -28.74 9.13
C THR A 360 -22.88 -29.73 7.96
N GLY A 361 -23.94 -29.87 7.15
CA GLY A 361 -23.92 -30.78 6.01
C GLY A 361 -23.77 -32.24 6.44
N SER A 362 -22.86 -32.98 5.80
CA SER A 362 -22.66 -34.41 6.08
C SER A 362 -21.93 -34.68 7.40
N LYS A 363 -21.31 -33.65 7.98
CA LYS A 363 -20.39 -33.77 9.13
C LYS A 363 -19.20 -34.71 8.90
N GLN A 364 -18.86 -34.95 7.64
CA GLN A 364 -17.67 -35.70 7.25
C GLN A 364 -16.42 -34.80 7.27
N GLN A 365 -15.26 -35.38 6.96
CA GLN A 365 -13.98 -34.65 6.98
C GLN A 365 -13.94 -33.60 5.87
N GLN A 366 -13.35 -32.46 6.19
CA GLN A 366 -13.31 -31.31 5.28
C GLN A 366 -12.38 -31.55 4.10
N ILE A 367 -12.80 -31.06 2.93
CA ILE A 367 -11.95 -30.89 1.75
C ILE A 367 -11.89 -29.41 1.41
N THR A 368 -10.69 -28.91 1.20
CA THR A 368 -10.42 -27.49 1.05
C THR A 368 -9.35 -27.25 -0.01
N LEU A 369 -9.12 -25.97 -0.32
CA LEU A 369 -7.95 -25.49 -1.04
C LEU A 369 -6.99 -24.82 -0.05
N TYR A 370 -5.78 -25.39 0.06
CA TYR A 370 -4.71 -24.85 0.90
C TYR A 370 -3.56 -24.27 0.05
N PRO A 371 -3.16 -22.99 0.23
CA PRO A 371 -2.20 -22.32 -0.64
C PRO A 371 -0.74 -22.79 -0.47
N HIS A 372 -0.41 -23.45 0.64
CA HIS A 372 0.95 -23.88 0.95
C HIS A 372 1.15 -25.37 0.72
N LYS A 373 2.39 -25.79 0.49
CA LYS A 373 2.76 -27.21 0.37
C LYS A 373 2.78 -27.86 1.75
N ASP A 374 2.08 -28.99 1.85
CA ASP A 374 1.86 -29.75 3.09
C ASP A 374 1.76 -31.24 2.73
N GLU A 375 2.07 -32.13 3.66
CA GLU A 375 1.88 -33.57 3.50
C GLU A 375 0.39 -33.93 3.33
N ASN A 376 -0.50 -33.13 3.92
CA ASN A 376 -1.96 -33.21 3.77
C ASN A 376 -2.46 -32.77 2.37
N ASN A 377 -1.57 -32.42 1.45
CA ASN A 377 -1.90 -32.20 0.04
C ASN A 377 -1.65 -33.45 -0.83
N LEU A 378 -1.15 -34.54 -0.24
CA LEU A 378 -0.76 -35.74 -0.98
C LEU A 378 -1.93 -36.72 -1.13
N TRP A 379 -2.25 -37.01 -2.38
CA TRP A 379 -3.29 -37.95 -2.79
C TRP A 379 -2.68 -39.13 -3.53
N LEU A 380 -3.04 -40.33 -3.13
CA LEU A 380 -2.72 -41.56 -3.84
C LEU A 380 -3.83 -41.84 -4.85
N LEU A 381 -3.47 -42.05 -6.11
CA LEU A 381 -4.43 -42.34 -7.18
C LEU A 381 -4.67 -43.85 -7.29
N GLU A 382 -5.88 -44.29 -6.95
CA GLU A 382 -6.31 -45.68 -7.05
C GLU A 382 -7.29 -45.85 -8.24
N ASN A 383 -7.37 -47.06 -8.80
CA ASN A 383 -8.41 -47.43 -9.77
C ASN A 383 -9.69 -47.89 -9.04
N MET A 384 -10.79 -48.02 -9.79
CA MET A 384 -12.07 -48.55 -9.30
C MET A 384 -11.91 -49.94 -8.66
N THR A 385 -11.06 -50.78 -9.27
CA THR A 385 -10.76 -52.15 -8.83
C THR A 385 -9.31 -52.29 -8.40
N GLN A 386 -9.03 -53.21 -7.46
CA GLN A 386 -7.65 -53.53 -7.09
C GLN A 386 -6.88 -54.17 -8.25
N PRO A 387 -5.56 -53.97 -8.34
CA PRO A 387 -4.75 -54.60 -9.36
C PRO A 387 -4.67 -56.11 -9.15
N LEU A 388 -4.59 -56.87 -10.25
CA LEU A 388 -4.47 -58.32 -10.21
C LEU A 388 -2.99 -58.73 -10.28
N ASP A 389 -2.63 -59.77 -9.54
CA ASP A 389 -1.31 -60.38 -9.61
C ASP A 389 -1.14 -61.27 -10.86
N ILE A 390 0.04 -61.89 -11.01
CA ILE A 390 0.37 -62.77 -12.15
C ILE A 390 -0.56 -64.00 -12.20
N SER A 391 -1.14 -64.40 -11.06
CA SER A 391 -2.11 -65.48 -10.91
C SER A 391 -3.55 -65.06 -11.19
N GLY A 392 -3.83 -63.76 -11.37
CA GLY A 392 -5.17 -63.21 -11.55
C GLY A 392 -5.93 -62.94 -10.26
N GLU A 393 -5.27 -63.00 -9.10
CA GLU A 393 -5.86 -62.70 -7.80
C GLU A 393 -5.66 -61.21 -7.42
N PRO A 394 -6.62 -60.57 -6.73
CA PRO A 394 -6.50 -59.17 -6.36
C PRO A 394 -5.42 -58.95 -5.29
N ILE A 395 -4.52 -58.02 -5.56
CA ILE A 395 -3.55 -57.52 -4.59
C ILE A 395 -4.30 -56.56 -3.67
N ASN A 396 -4.51 -56.95 -2.41
CA ASN A 396 -5.25 -56.15 -1.45
C ASN A 396 -4.35 -55.10 -0.77
N GLY A 397 -4.93 -53.93 -0.50
CA GLY A 397 -4.29 -52.84 0.23
C GLY A 397 -4.23 -51.54 -0.59
N SER A 398 -4.10 -50.40 0.09
CA SER A 398 -4.02 -49.08 -0.57
C SER A 398 -2.74 -48.94 -1.41
N LEU A 399 -1.65 -49.60 -1.02
CA LEU A 399 -0.36 -49.58 -1.73
C LEU A 399 -0.20 -50.72 -2.76
N ALA A 400 -1.29 -51.40 -3.13
CA ALA A 400 -1.25 -52.56 -4.04
C ALA A 400 -0.60 -52.24 -5.39
N TRP A 401 -0.75 -51.00 -5.88
CA TRP A 401 -0.19 -50.51 -7.13
C TRP A 401 1.35 -50.44 -7.13
N ASP A 402 1.97 -50.22 -5.95
CA ASP A 402 3.43 -50.16 -5.82
C ASP A 402 4.09 -51.52 -6.11
N ALA A 403 3.35 -52.63 -5.94
CA ALA A 403 3.84 -54.00 -6.10
C ALA A 403 3.80 -54.53 -7.55
N LEU A 404 3.29 -53.73 -8.50
CA LEU A 404 3.20 -54.13 -9.90
C LEU A 404 4.59 -54.17 -10.60
N PRO A 405 4.75 -55.00 -11.65
CA PRO A 405 5.99 -55.05 -12.41
C PRO A 405 6.21 -53.82 -13.32
N SER A 406 5.14 -53.11 -13.68
CA SER A 406 5.20 -51.90 -14.51
C SER A 406 4.06 -50.94 -14.16
N PRO A 407 4.30 -49.62 -14.15
CA PRO A 407 3.28 -48.64 -13.78
C PRO A 407 2.21 -48.53 -14.86
N GLU A 408 0.94 -48.56 -14.45
CA GLU A 408 -0.19 -48.34 -15.35
C GLU A 408 -0.56 -46.85 -15.40
N PHE A 409 -0.31 -46.21 -16.55
CA PHE A 409 -0.56 -44.78 -16.73
C PHE A 409 -2.05 -44.43 -16.85
N ILE A 410 -2.44 -43.33 -16.20
CA ILE A 410 -3.82 -42.85 -16.18
C ILE A 410 -4.14 -42.11 -17.48
N LYS A 411 -5.20 -42.51 -18.18
CA LYS A 411 -5.64 -42.00 -19.49
C LYS A 411 -6.93 -41.18 -19.40
N ASP A 412 -7.22 -40.45 -20.47
CA ASP A 412 -8.50 -39.73 -20.63
C ASP A 412 -9.68 -40.70 -20.54
N GLY A 413 -10.61 -40.46 -19.61
CA GLY A 413 -11.78 -41.30 -19.36
C GLY A 413 -11.63 -42.34 -18.25
N ASP A 414 -10.44 -42.53 -17.69
CA ASP A 414 -10.23 -43.45 -16.56
C ASP A 414 -10.94 -42.94 -15.30
N THR A 415 -11.39 -43.87 -14.44
CA THR A 415 -12.09 -43.57 -13.19
C THR A 415 -11.17 -43.80 -12.01
N LEU A 416 -11.02 -42.77 -11.17
CA LEU A 416 -10.11 -42.73 -10.04
C LEU A 416 -10.88 -42.75 -8.72
N LYS A 417 -10.23 -43.32 -7.70
CA LYS A 417 -10.44 -42.96 -6.30
C LYS A 417 -9.22 -42.18 -5.84
N LEU A 418 -9.43 -41.03 -5.21
CA LEU A 418 -8.35 -40.23 -4.64
C LEU A 418 -8.25 -40.53 -3.15
N TYR A 419 -7.21 -41.25 -2.74
CA TYR A 419 -6.99 -41.65 -1.36
C TYR A 419 -6.03 -40.69 -0.65
N HIS A 420 -6.49 -40.08 0.43
CA HIS A 420 -5.70 -39.17 1.26
C HIS A 420 -4.82 -39.98 2.22
N LEU A 421 -3.50 -39.88 2.05
CA LEU A 421 -2.53 -40.73 2.75
C LEU A 421 -2.55 -40.55 4.26
N THR A 422 -2.64 -39.30 4.74
CA THR A 422 -2.49 -38.97 6.17
C THR A 422 -3.70 -39.39 7.00
N THR A 423 -4.90 -39.36 6.43
CA THR A 423 -6.15 -39.63 7.17
C THR A 423 -6.85 -40.91 6.75
N HIS A 424 -6.30 -41.64 5.77
CA HIS A 424 -6.83 -42.89 5.25
C HIS A 424 -8.29 -42.80 4.76
N ARG A 425 -8.64 -41.67 4.14
CA ARG A 425 -9.98 -41.39 3.59
C ARG A 425 -9.93 -41.11 2.10
N ARG A 426 -11.05 -41.19 1.41
CA ARG A 426 -11.16 -40.90 -0.02
C ARG A 426 -11.92 -39.61 -0.27
N LEU A 427 -11.56 -38.92 -1.35
CA LEU A 427 -12.37 -37.83 -1.88
C LEU A 427 -13.75 -38.36 -2.21
N HIS A 428 -14.77 -37.70 -1.70
CA HIS A 428 -16.15 -38.14 -1.73
C HIS A 428 -17.06 -36.97 -2.11
N SER A 429 -18.14 -37.24 -2.84
CA SER A 429 -19.20 -36.26 -3.04
C SER A 429 -20.57 -36.90 -3.02
N HIS A 430 -21.54 -36.18 -2.47
CA HIS A 430 -22.91 -36.66 -2.25
C HIS A 430 -23.91 -35.54 -2.52
N ASP A 431 -25.20 -35.85 -2.52
CA ASP A 431 -26.26 -34.84 -2.72
C ASP A 431 -26.59 -34.10 -1.41
N VAL A 432 -25.58 -33.45 -0.85
CA VAL A 432 -25.67 -32.57 0.33
C VAL A 432 -25.20 -31.18 -0.08
N ARG A 433 -25.84 -30.12 0.44
CA ARG A 433 -25.44 -28.75 0.14
C ARG A 433 -24.10 -28.40 0.80
N PRO A 434 -23.19 -27.67 0.13
CA PRO A 434 -21.99 -27.12 0.74
C PRO A 434 -22.34 -26.19 1.90
N PRO A 435 -21.48 -26.10 2.93
CA PRO A 435 -21.77 -25.37 4.17
C PRO A 435 -21.79 -23.84 4.01
N VAL A 436 -21.21 -23.27 2.95
CA VAL A 436 -21.13 -21.81 2.76
C VAL A 436 -21.90 -21.35 1.54
N THR A 437 -21.61 -21.91 0.36
CA THR A 437 -22.19 -21.38 -0.89
C THR A 437 -23.68 -21.74 -1.07
N GLU A 438 -24.18 -22.76 -0.36
CA GLU A 438 -25.60 -23.25 -0.30
C GLU A 438 -26.40 -23.30 -1.63
N ALA A 439 -25.73 -23.19 -2.78
CA ALA A 439 -26.35 -23.09 -4.09
C ALA A 439 -26.81 -24.47 -4.59
N ASP A 440 -28.02 -24.54 -5.16
CA ASP A 440 -28.65 -25.81 -5.59
C ASP A 440 -27.86 -26.60 -6.65
N TRP A 441 -26.96 -25.94 -7.38
CA TRP A 441 -26.12 -26.54 -8.41
C TRP A 441 -24.75 -26.98 -7.89
N GLN A 442 -24.45 -26.76 -6.60
CA GLN A 442 -23.21 -27.22 -5.96
C GLN A 442 -23.52 -28.23 -4.87
N ASN A 443 -22.72 -29.28 -4.85
CA ASN A 443 -22.77 -30.33 -3.85
C ASN A 443 -21.52 -30.28 -2.97
N GLU A 444 -21.65 -30.65 -1.70
CA GLU A 444 -20.56 -30.79 -0.76
C GLU A 444 -19.56 -31.84 -1.26
N VAL A 445 -18.27 -31.55 -1.06
CA VAL A 445 -17.17 -32.50 -1.27
C VAL A 445 -16.49 -32.70 0.07
N SER A 446 -16.26 -33.96 0.43
CA SER A 446 -15.77 -34.36 1.74
C SER A 446 -14.71 -35.47 1.61
N ALA A 447 -14.05 -35.79 2.73
CA ALA A 447 -13.22 -36.98 2.86
C ALA A 447 -13.97 -38.04 3.69
N TYR A 448 -14.23 -39.20 3.09
CA TYR A 448 -14.99 -40.29 3.69
C TYR A 448 -14.25 -41.62 3.69
N GLY A 449 -14.61 -42.52 4.60
CA GLY A 449 -13.97 -43.82 4.78
C GLY A 449 -12.99 -43.87 5.95
N TYR A 450 -12.26 -44.99 6.01
CA TYR A 450 -11.28 -45.32 7.04
C TYR A 450 -10.26 -46.32 6.47
N GLU A 451 -9.17 -46.56 7.20
CA GLU A 451 -8.14 -47.51 6.77
C GLU A 451 -8.71 -48.93 6.57
N GLY A 452 -8.48 -49.52 5.41
CA GLY A 452 -9.02 -50.83 5.04
C GLY A 452 -10.46 -50.82 4.52
N PHE A 453 -11.14 -49.67 4.48
CA PHE A 453 -12.38 -49.51 3.72
C PHE A 453 -12.07 -49.51 2.22
N GLU A 454 -12.81 -50.26 1.40
CA GLU A 454 -12.56 -50.33 -0.06
C GLU A 454 -13.02 -49.07 -0.82
N GLY A 455 -13.87 -48.25 -0.20
CA GLY A 455 -14.57 -47.14 -0.84
C GLY A 455 -15.98 -47.53 -1.29
N ASP A 456 -16.79 -46.53 -1.60
CA ASP A 456 -18.11 -46.72 -2.21
C ASP A 456 -18.22 -46.03 -3.58
N ALA A 457 -19.40 -46.10 -4.20
CA ALA A 457 -19.61 -45.57 -5.54
C ALA A 457 -19.50 -44.02 -5.63
N ASN A 458 -19.65 -43.32 -4.51
CA ASN A 458 -19.53 -41.85 -4.43
C ASN A 458 -18.08 -41.39 -4.28
N ASP A 459 -17.12 -42.32 -4.24
CA ASP A 459 -15.68 -42.01 -4.28
C ASP A 459 -15.13 -41.99 -5.73
N PHE A 460 -15.97 -42.28 -6.73
CA PHE A 460 -15.54 -42.43 -8.12
C PHE A 460 -15.54 -41.11 -8.89
N PHE A 461 -14.35 -40.70 -9.34
CA PHE A 461 -14.14 -39.51 -10.17
C PHE A 461 -13.51 -39.89 -11.51
N ARG A 462 -14.23 -39.65 -12.61
CA ARG A 462 -13.71 -39.83 -13.96
C ARG A 462 -12.85 -38.65 -14.37
N VAL A 463 -11.64 -38.94 -14.86
CA VAL A 463 -10.73 -37.94 -15.42
C VAL A 463 -11.20 -37.57 -16.81
N GLU A 464 -11.34 -36.27 -17.05
CA GLU A 464 -11.56 -35.73 -18.39
C GLU A 464 -10.45 -34.74 -18.75
N ILE A 465 -9.62 -35.10 -19.72
CA ILE A 465 -8.49 -34.28 -20.16
C ILE A 465 -8.98 -33.16 -21.09
N ILE A 466 -8.67 -31.91 -20.73
CA ILE A 466 -9.00 -30.74 -21.54
C ILE A 466 -7.90 -30.55 -22.59
N LYS A 467 -8.04 -31.26 -23.73
CA LYS A 467 -7.04 -31.30 -24.81
C LYS A 467 -6.58 -29.94 -25.34
N LYS A 468 -7.43 -28.90 -25.25
CA LYS A 468 -7.10 -27.54 -25.69
C LYS A 468 -6.19 -26.78 -24.71
N MET A 469 -6.15 -27.19 -23.44
CA MET A 469 -5.37 -26.56 -22.38
C MET A 469 -4.15 -27.38 -21.97
N SER A 470 -4.06 -28.64 -22.41
CA SER A 470 -2.89 -29.50 -22.17
C SER A 470 -1.76 -29.25 -23.18
N ASP A 471 -0.53 -29.20 -22.68
CA ASP A 471 0.69 -28.95 -23.44
C ASP A 471 1.31 -30.26 -23.96
N GLY A 472 1.36 -30.46 -25.28
CA GLY A 472 1.98 -31.63 -25.92
C GLY A 472 0.99 -32.72 -26.33
N GLU A 473 1.42 -33.65 -27.20
CA GLU A 473 0.54 -34.68 -27.76
C GLU A 473 0.24 -35.82 -26.77
N GLU A 474 1.18 -36.15 -25.90
CA GLU A 474 0.99 -37.19 -24.88
C GLU A 474 0.12 -36.69 -23.70
N ALA A 475 0.26 -35.43 -23.29
CA ALA A 475 -0.57 -34.79 -22.26
C ALA A 475 -2.04 -34.64 -22.66
N LYS A 476 -2.36 -34.82 -23.94
CA LYS A 476 -3.75 -34.86 -24.47
C LYS A 476 -4.36 -36.27 -24.42
N LYS A 477 -3.55 -37.30 -24.17
CA LYS A 477 -3.96 -38.71 -24.14
C LYS A 477 -3.94 -39.29 -22.72
N ARG A 478 -2.96 -38.90 -21.92
CA ARG A 478 -2.74 -39.40 -20.55
C ARG A 478 -2.32 -38.28 -19.60
N LEU A 479 -2.53 -38.50 -18.30
CA LEU A 479 -2.15 -37.53 -17.27
C LEU A 479 -0.63 -37.40 -17.19
N ARG A 480 -0.17 -36.17 -17.41
CA ARG A 480 1.21 -35.73 -17.26
C ARG A 480 1.30 -34.53 -16.33
N THR A 481 2.23 -34.58 -15.38
CA THR A 481 2.51 -33.55 -14.38
C THR A 481 2.77 -32.21 -15.05
N ILE A 482 2.19 -31.12 -14.53
CA ILE A 482 2.22 -29.72 -15.03
C ILE A 482 1.54 -29.53 -16.40
N GLU A 483 1.85 -30.39 -17.37
CA GLU A 483 1.45 -30.31 -18.78
C GLU A 483 -0.04 -30.59 -19.00
N THR A 484 -0.66 -31.47 -18.21
CA THR A 484 -2.05 -31.88 -18.42
C THR A 484 -3.01 -31.04 -17.58
N LYS A 485 -4.00 -30.44 -18.22
CA LYS A 485 -5.14 -29.78 -17.56
C LYS A 485 -6.37 -30.67 -17.70
N PHE A 486 -6.99 -31.03 -16.59
CA PHE A 486 -8.10 -31.99 -16.56
C PHE A 486 -9.21 -31.57 -15.60
N ARG A 487 -10.36 -32.24 -15.72
CA ARG A 487 -11.50 -32.14 -14.82
C ARG A 487 -11.71 -33.48 -14.13
N LEU A 488 -12.23 -33.44 -12.92
CA LEU A 488 -12.66 -34.63 -12.19
C LEU A 488 -14.18 -34.63 -12.13
N ILE A 489 -14.80 -35.55 -12.87
CA ILE A 489 -16.26 -35.71 -12.92
C ILE A 489 -16.68 -36.76 -11.92
N HIS A 490 -17.46 -36.39 -10.92
CA HIS A 490 -18.06 -37.34 -10.00
C HIS A 490 -19.05 -38.25 -10.75
N VAL A 491 -18.83 -39.56 -10.73
CA VAL A 491 -19.53 -40.52 -11.60
C VAL A 491 -21.01 -40.62 -11.25
N MET A 492 -21.36 -40.62 -9.96
CA MET A 492 -22.72 -40.87 -9.51
C MET A 492 -23.68 -39.71 -9.76
N THR A 493 -23.20 -38.47 -9.61
CA THR A 493 -24.04 -37.26 -9.76
C THR A 493 -23.77 -36.49 -11.05
N GLY A 494 -22.68 -36.79 -11.76
CA GLY A 494 -22.25 -36.09 -12.97
C GLY A 494 -21.75 -34.66 -12.74
N CYS A 495 -21.63 -34.21 -11.48
CA CYS A 495 -21.04 -32.92 -11.16
C CYS A 495 -19.52 -32.95 -11.34
N VAL A 496 -18.91 -31.77 -11.43
CA VAL A 496 -17.47 -31.63 -11.64
C VAL A 496 -16.84 -31.02 -10.40
N LEU A 497 -15.70 -31.56 -9.96
CA LEU A 497 -14.92 -30.98 -8.86
C LEU A 497 -14.58 -29.51 -9.18
N PHE A 498 -14.95 -28.62 -8.28
CA PHE A 498 -15.03 -27.19 -8.51
C PHE A 498 -14.50 -26.41 -7.32
N SER A 499 -13.81 -25.30 -7.58
CA SER A 499 -13.43 -24.35 -6.53
C SER A 499 -13.50 -22.91 -7.03
N HIS A 500 -13.57 -21.98 -6.09
CA HIS A 500 -13.77 -20.56 -6.34
C HIS A 500 -13.16 -19.72 -5.20
N LYS A 501 -13.24 -18.39 -5.31
CA LYS A 501 -12.56 -17.46 -4.39
C LYS A 501 -13.23 -17.34 -3.01
N VAL A 502 -14.25 -18.14 -2.70
CA VAL A 502 -14.91 -18.12 -1.39
C VAL A 502 -14.07 -18.90 -0.39
N LYS A 503 -13.81 -18.26 0.75
CA LYS A 503 -13.14 -18.88 1.88
C LYS A 503 -14.18 -19.46 2.84
N LEU A 504 -13.86 -20.60 3.42
CA LEU A 504 -14.59 -21.14 4.55
C LEU A 504 -14.33 -20.28 5.81
N PRO A 505 -15.22 -20.29 6.82
CA PRO A 505 -15.01 -19.56 8.06
C PRO A 505 -13.87 -20.13 8.93
N GLU A 506 -13.67 -19.54 10.11
CA GLU A 506 -12.61 -19.87 11.07
C GLU A 506 -12.54 -21.38 11.42
N TRP A 507 -13.68 -22.08 11.43
CA TRP A 507 -13.75 -23.53 11.70
C TRP A 507 -13.02 -24.40 10.66
N ALA A 508 -12.66 -23.84 9.51
CA ALA A 508 -11.81 -24.44 8.47
C ALA A 508 -10.58 -23.56 8.15
N SER A 509 -10.11 -22.79 9.13
CA SER A 509 -8.86 -22.02 9.05
C SER A 509 -8.79 -21.06 7.84
N GLU A 510 -9.93 -20.49 7.43
CA GLU A 510 -10.03 -19.56 6.31
C GLU A 510 -9.50 -20.09 4.95
N GLN A 511 -9.49 -21.41 4.80
CA GLN A 511 -9.10 -22.07 3.55
C GLN A 511 -10.21 -21.94 2.49
N GLN A 512 -9.89 -22.14 1.21
CA GLN A 512 -10.88 -21.99 0.14
C GLN A 512 -11.82 -23.20 0.03
N GLU A 513 -13.07 -22.94 -0.34
CA GLU A 513 -14.11 -23.97 -0.47
C GLU A 513 -13.91 -24.84 -1.73
N VAL A 514 -14.10 -26.15 -1.56
CA VAL A 514 -14.17 -27.14 -2.65
C VAL A 514 -15.58 -27.72 -2.69
N THR A 515 -16.15 -27.79 -3.88
CA THR A 515 -17.49 -28.33 -4.10
C THR A 515 -17.52 -29.20 -5.36
N CYS A 516 -18.65 -29.82 -5.64
CA CYS A 516 -18.90 -30.52 -6.88
C CYS A 516 -20.08 -29.85 -7.60
N ALA A 517 -19.79 -29.17 -8.71
CA ALA A 517 -20.72 -28.29 -9.40
C ALA A 517 -21.38 -28.98 -10.61
N LYS A 518 -22.72 -28.93 -10.68
CA LYS A 518 -23.51 -29.27 -11.86
C LYS A 518 -23.55 -28.05 -12.79
N GLY A 519 -22.79 -28.08 -13.89
CA GLY A 519 -22.68 -26.94 -14.82
C GLY A 519 -21.71 -25.85 -14.39
N GLY A 520 -20.69 -26.20 -13.59
CA GLY A 520 -19.62 -25.28 -13.19
C GLY A 520 -18.90 -24.66 -14.39
N THR A 521 -18.41 -23.43 -14.24
CA THR A 521 -17.62 -22.76 -15.27
C THR A 521 -16.33 -23.53 -15.55
N LEU A 522 -15.92 -23.57 -16.82
CA LEU A 522 -14.71 -24.30 -17.22
C LEU A 522 -13.48 -23.90 -16.40
N PRO A 523 -13.13 -22.60 -16.23
CA PRO A 523 -11.94 -22.20 -15.48
C PRO A 523 -11.92 -22.70 -14.02
N ASN A 524 -13.05 -22.68 -13.34
CA ASN A 524 -13.18 -23.10 -11.93
C ASN A 524 -13.31 -24.63 -11.75
N SER A 525 -13.28 -25.37 -12.85
CA SER A 525 -13.36 -26.84 -12.85
C SER A 525 -12.06 -27.47 -13.34
N VAL A 526 -11.03 -26.66 -13.63
CA VAL A 526 -9.75 -27.13 -14.18
C VAL A 526 -8.74 -27.36 -13.06
N TRP A 527 -8.14 -28.55 -13.09
CA TRP A 527 -7.11 -28.98 -12.17
C TRP A 527 -5.89 -29.48 -12.95
N TYR A 528 -4.75 -29.56 -12.26
CA TYR A 528 -3.56 -30.20 -12.80
C TYR A 528 -2.73 -30.80 -11.67
N VAL A 529 -1.95 -31.82 -12.00
CA VAL A 529 -0.99 -32.43 -11.06
C VAL A 529 0.26 -31.57 -11.04
N GLU A 530 0.68 -31.09 -9.87
CA GLU A 530 1.91 -30.30 -9.73
C GLU A 530 3.10 -31.13 -9.27
N GLN A 531 2.91 -31.99 -8.26
CA GLN A 531 3.91 -32.93 -7.79
C GLN A 531 3.44 -34.36 -8.07
N ASN A 532 4.39 -35.23 -8.42
CA ASN A 532 4.15 -36.63 -8.68
C ASN A 532 5.35 -37.44 -8.19
N GLU A 533 5.09 -38.51 -7.45
CA GLU A 533 6.08 -39.48 -7.03
C GLU A 533 5.48 -40.89 -7.12
N HIS A 534 6.25 -41.84 -7.64
CA HIS A 534 5.84 -43.23 -7.75
C HIS A 534 7.06 -44.14 -7.58
N PRO A 535 7.04 -45.16 -6.71
CA PRO A 535 8.19 -46.02 -6.42
C PRO A 535 8.81 -46.71 -7.66
N GLN A 536 7.97 -47.11 -8.62
CA GLN A 536 8.42 -47.72 -9.88
C GLN A 536 8.95 -46.72 -10.92
N LEU A 537 8.69 -45.42 -10.77
CA LEU A 537 9.28 -44.38 -11.61
C LEU A 537 10.68 -44.09 -11.05
N GLY A 538 11.67 -44.88 -11.48
CA GLY A 538 13.06 -44.74 -11.03
C GLY A 538 13.70 -43.39 -11.38
N GLU A 539 14.96 -43.19 -10.97
CA GLU A 539 15.68 -41.92 -11.17
C GLU A 539 15.86 -41.50 -12.64
N THR A 540 15.77 -42.44 -13.58
CA THR A 540 15.88 -42.24 -15.03
C THR A 540 14.57 -41.81 -15.70
N ALA A 541 13.48 -41.68 -14.95
CA ALA A 541 12.20 -41.22 -15.48
C ALA A 541 12.31 -39.83 -16.10
N GLU A 542 11.56 -39.58 -17.19
CA GLU A 542 11.43 -38.24 -17.76
C GLU A 542 10.87 -37.29 -16.69
N LYS A 543 11.54 -36.17 -16.45
CA LYS A 543 11.13 -35.18 -15.45
C LYS A 543 10.70 -33.88 -16.12
N VAL A 544 9.79 -33.19 -15.48
CA VAL A 544 9.25 -31.90 -15.92
C VAL A 544 9.33 -30.89 -14.78
N ASN A 545 9.48 -29.63 -15.16
CA ASN A 545 9.36 -28.49 -14.26
C ASN A 545 8.71 -27.33 -15.03
N TYR A 546 8.29 -26.31 -14.30
CA TYR A 546 7.72 -25.11 -14.90
C TYR A 546 8.73 -24.41 -15.80
N LYS A 547 8.23 -23.87 -16.92
CA LYS A 547 9.04 -23.06 -17.83
C LYS A 547 9.44 -21.77 -17.11
N ASN A 548 10.72 -21.41 -17.17
CA ASN A 548 11.19 -20.15 -16.60
C ASN A 548 10.56 -18.97 -17.35
N PRO A 549 9.72 -18.13 -16.69
CA PRO A 549 9.04 -17.01 -17.35
C PRO A 549 9.99 -15.87 -17.76
N GLY A 550 11.26 -15.91 -17.33
CA GLY A 550 12.25 -14.87 -17.57
C GLY A 550 11.89 -13.54 -16.90
N PHE A 551 12.67 -12.50 -17.16
CA PHE A 551 12.43 -11.19 -16.54
C PHE A 551 11.06 -10.61 -16.92
N PHE A 552 10.70 -10.62 -18.22
CA PHE A 552 9.48 -9.98 -18.70
C PHE A 552 8.21 -10.69 -18.22
N GLY A 553 8.22 -12.03 -18.15
CA GLY A 553 7.10 -12.78 -17.59
C GLY A 553 6.90 -12.43 -16.12
N LYS A 554 7.95 -12.51 -15.29
CA LYS A 554 7.90 -12.12 -13.87
C LYS A 554 7.49 -10.67 -13.67
N PHE A 555 8.04 -9.76 -14.48
CA PHE A 555 7.72 -8.33 -14.40
C PHE A 555 6.23 -8.08 -14.65
N TRP A 556 5.70 -8.57 -15.77
CA TRP A 556 4.30 -8.30 -16.13
C TRP A 556 3.31 -8.98 -15.20
N GLU A 557 3.61 -10.20 -14.76
CA GLU A 557 2.84 -10.90 -13.73
C GLU A 557 2.78 -10.09 -12.43
N LEU A 558 3.95 -9.66 -11.92
CA LEU A 558 3.99 -8.85 -10.71
C LEU A 558 3.24 -7.52 -10.89
N GLN A 559 3.35 -6.82 -12.03
CA GLN A 559 2.57 -5.59 -12.27
C GLN A 559 1.05 -5.85 -12.21
N LYS A 560 0.56 -6.98 -12.74
CA LYS A 560 -0.86 -7.36 -12.65
C LYS A 560 -1.27 -7.62 -11.20
N VAL A 561 -0.47 -8.39 -10.46
CA VAL A 561 -0.74 -8.68 -9.05
C VAL A 561 -0.75 -7.39 -8.22
N MET A 562 0.22 -6.50 -8.43
CA MET A 562 0.25 -5.17 -7.81
C MET A 562 -1.02 -4.37 -8.12
N TRP A 563 -1.48 -4.38 -9.38
CA TRP A 563 -2.68 -3.66 -9.80
C TRP A 563 -3.95 -4.22 -9.13
N HIS A 564 -4.14 -5.53 -9.18
CA HIS A 564 -5.30 -6.19 -8.60
C HIS A 564 -5.33 -6.02 -7.08
N THR A 565 -4.19 -6.13 -6.41
CA THR A 565 -4.08 -5.94 -4.96
C THR A 565 -4.39 -4.49 -4.59
N ASN A 566 -3.81 -3.52 -5.30
CA ASN A 566 -4.05 -2.10 -5.05
C ASN A 566 -5.54 -1.71 -5.25
N ALA A 567 -6.19 -2.27 -6.29
CA ALA A 567 -7.62 -2.09 -6.51
C ALA A 567 -8.50 -2.78 -5.45
N GLY A 568 -8.00 -3.88 -4.84
CA GLY A 568 -8.70 -4.65 -3.81
C GLY A 568 -8.60 -4.09 -2.39
N LEU A 569 -7.79 -3.05 -2.13
CA LEU A 569 -7.65 -2.41 -0.81
C LEU A 569 -8.84 -1.49 -0.50
N VAL A 570 -10.01 -2.09 -0.32
CA VAL A 570 -11.29 -1.40 -0.08
C VAL A 570 -11.70 -1.38 1.40
N GLU A 571 -10.93 -2.05 2.27
CA GLU A 571 -11.19 -2.07 3.71
C GLU A 571 -11.01 -0.68 4.32
N SER A 572 -11.93 -0.30 5.21
CA SER A 572 -11.90 0.98 5.91
C SER A 572 -10.94 0.91 7.09
N HIS A 573 -10.23 2.00 7.35
CA HIS A 573 -9.35 2.14 8.50
C HIS A 573 -9.73 3.37 9.30
N ALA A 574 -9.62 3.31 10.63
CA ALA A 574 -10.09 4.38 11.53
C ALA A 574 -9.51 5.78 11.21
N TRP A 575 -8.30 5.80 10.64
CA TRP A 575 -7.55 7.01 10.27
C TRP A 575 -7.53 7.30 8.76
N ASP A 576 -8.39 6.63 7.98
CA ASP A 576 -8.53 6.96 6.56
C ASP A 576 -9.10 8.38 6.37
N SER A 577 -8.84 8.95 5.20
CA SER A 577 -9.35 10.29 4.84
C SER A 577 -9.55 10.40 3.34
N ARG A 578 -10.44 11.33 2.93
CA ARG A 578 -10.86 11.50 1.54
C ARG A 578 -10.40 12.83 0.95
N PRO A 579 -10.23 12.91 -0.38
CA PRO A 579 -9.70 14.10 -1.04
C PRO A 579 -10.32 15.45 -0.63
N PRO A 580 -11.65 15.60 -0.49
CA PRO A 580 -12.25 16.88 -0.10
C PRO A 580 -11.75 17.42 1.25
N SER A 581 -11.31 16.55 2.15
CA SER A 581 -10.88 16.94 3.49
C SER A 581 -9.42 17.42 3.54
N TRP A 582 -8.62 17.15 2.50
CA TRP A 582 -7.19 17.43 2.51
C TRP A 582 -6.86 18.92 2.41
N PRO A 583 -7.36 19.73 1.45
CA PRO A 583 -6.96 21.14 1.33
C PRO A 583 -7.40 22.03 2.49
N ILE A 584 -8.42 21.61 3.24
CA ILE A 584 -8.90 22.33 4.44
C ILE A 584 -8.27 21.82 5.73
N LEU A 585 -7.46 20.75 5.66
CA LEU A 585 -6.83 20.10 6.79
C LEU A 585 -7.85 19.67 7.87
N ARG A 586 -8.90 18.95 7.46
CA ARG A 586 -10.02 18.60 8.37
C ARG A 586 -9.61 17.64 9.49
N ARG A 587 -8.78 16.65 9.18
CA ARG A 587 -8.32 15.59 10.10
C ARG A 587 -6.96 15.08 9.63
N GLY A 588 -6.08 14.75 10.56
CA GLY A 588 -4.78 14.14 10.30
C GLY A 588 -4.78 12.63 10.51
N ILE A 589 -3.60 12.07 10.81
CA ILE A 589 -3.40 10.63 10.99
C ILE A 589 -2.58 10.40 12.26
N ASN A 590 -3.03 9.53 13.14
CA ASN A 590 -2.23 9.14 14.30
C ASN A 590 -1.14 8.14 13.91
N PHE A 591 0.10 8.40 14.34
CA PHE A 591 1.26 7.59 13.95
C PHE A 591 1.84 6.77 15.10
N TRP A 592 1.84 7.30 16.33
CA TRP A 592 2.43 6.63 17.48
C TRP A 592 1.98 7.29 18.78
N GLY A 593 1.84 6.50 19.85
CA GLY A 593 1.60 7.00 21.20
C GLY A 593 2.22 6.08 22.24
N LYS A 594 3.10 6.60 23.09
CA LYS A 594 3.74 5.88 24.21
C LYS A 594 4.37 6.90 25.16
N ASP A 595 4.54 6.54 26.43
CA ASP A 595 5.28 7.33 27.43
C ASP A 595 4.82 8.80 27.52
N ASN A 596 3.49 9.00 27.51
CA ASN A 596 2.84 10.31 27.55
C ASN A 596 3.25 11.25 26.40
N ARG A 597 3.61 10.68 25.25
CA ARG A 597 3.99 11.39 24.02
C ARG A 597 3.23 10.79 22.83
N GLN A 598 3.02 11.60 21.80
CA GLN A 598 2.31 11.21 20.60
C GLN A 598 2.98 11.77 19.34
N ILE A 599 2.96 11.02 18.25
CA ILE A 599 3.24 11.51 16.90
C ILE A 599 1.93 11.49 16.11
N TYR A 600 1.57 12.65 15.56
CA TYR A 600 0.36 12.82 14.76
C TYR A 600 0.70 13.62 13.51
N LEU A 601 0.39 13.06 12.35
CA LEU A 601 0.62 13.69 11.07
C LEU A 601 -0.45 14.75 10.81
N ILE A 602 -0.05 16.00 10.93
CA ILE A 602 -0.83 17.17 10.55
C ILE A 602 0.09 18.24 9.95
N GLY A 603 -0.40 18.95 8.94
CA GLY A 603 0.31 20.06 8.32
C GLY A 603 0.20 21.37 9.11
N ASN A 604 1.00 22.34 8.71
CA ASN A 604 1.01 23.71 9.17
C ASN A 604 -0.16 24.45 8.51
N PRO A 605 -1.20 24.85 9.26
CA PRO A 605 -2.40 25.45 8.68
C PRO A 605 -2.14 26.72 7.88
N ILE A 606 -1.12 27.52 8.26
CA ILE A 606 -0.75 28.74 7.53
C ILE A 606 -0.24 28.40 6.14
N VAL A 607 0.67 27.43 6.01
CA VAL A 607 1.18 26.97 4.70
C VAL A 607 0.07 26.33 3.88
N TRP A 608 -0.73 25.49 4.53
CA TRP A 608 -1.75 24.69 3.87
C TRP A 608 -2.90 25.53 3.31
N TRP A 609 -3.45 26.45 4.11
CA TRP A 609 -4.58 27.28 3.68
C TRP A 609 -4.14 28.38 2.74
N SER A 610 -2.98 29.00 2.95
CA SER A 610 -2.47 30.02 2.03
C SER A 610 -2.15 29.44 0.65
N SER A 611 -1.58 28.23 0.57
CA SER A 611 -1.32 27.55 -0.70
C SER A 611 -2.60 27.11 -1.39
N THR A 612 -3.58 26.60 -0.64
CA THR A 612 -4.92 26.30 -1.16
C THR A 612 -5.62 27.55 -1.68
N LEU A 613 -5.54 28.67 -0.96
CA LEU A 613 -6.06 29.96 -1.39
C LEU A 613 -5.37 30.45 -2.67
N ALA A 614 -4.05 30.29 -2.81
CA ALA A 614 -3.33 30.67 -4.01
C ALA A 614 -3.82 29.89 -5.26
N VAL A 615 -4.07 28.59 -5.10
CA VAL A 615 -4.68 27.76 -6.16
C VAL A 615 -6.09 28.26 -6.52
N ALA A 616 -6.92 28.56 -5.52
CA ALA A 616 -8.27 29.09 -5.74
C ALA A 616 -8.25 30.47 -6.44
N VAL A 617 -7.36 31.37 -6.02
CA VAL A 617 -7.16 32.69 -6.65
C VAL A 617 -6.75 32.53 -8.10
N PHE A 618 -5.83 31.61 -8.41
CA PHE A 618 -5.45 31.33 -9.80
C PHE A 618 -6.62 30.76 -10.61
N ALA A 619 -7.41 29.85 -10.06
CA ALA A 619 -8.59 29.29 -10.75
C ALA A 619 -9.61 30.38 -11.09
N VAL A 620 -9.89 31.30 -10.16
CA VAL A 620 -10.76 32.47 -10.39
C VAL A 620 -10.16 33.40 -11.45
N PHE A 621 -8.86 33.71 -11.35
CA PHE A 621 -8.15 34.48 -12.36
C PHE A 621 -8.29 33.85 -13.74
N LYS A 622 -8.07 32.53 -13.86
CA LYS A 622 -8.14 31.80 -15.13
C LYS A 622 -9.56 31.83 -15.71
N GLY A 623 -10.58 31.60 -14.88
CA GLY A 623 -11.98 31.70 -15.29
C GLY A 623 -12.33 33.08 -15.86
N ILE A 624 -11.93 34.15 -15.15
CA ILE A 624 -12.14 35.54 -15.60
C ILE A 624 -11.34 35.83 -16.88
N ALA A 625 -10.08 35.38 -16.96
CA ALA A 625 -9.21 35.56 -18.12
C ALA A 625 -9.81 34.92 -19.38
N VAL A 626 -10.33 33.70 -19.28
CA VAL A 626 -10.99 33.00 -20.39
C VAL A 626 -12.27 33.73 -20.81
N LEU A 627 -13.10 34.18 -19.86
CA LEU A 627 -14.31 34.94 -20.18
C LEU A 627 -14.00 36.27 -20.87
N ARG A 628 -12.97 37.00 -20.41
CA ARG A 628 -12.52 38.26 -21.01
C ARG A 628 -11.93 38.04 -22.40
N TRP A 629 -11.14 36.99 -22.58
CA TRP A 629 -10.62 36.60 -23.88
C TRP A 629 -11.76 36.30 -24.88
N GLN A 630 -12.75 35.51 -24.48
CA GLN A 630 -13.95 35.22 -25.29
C GLN A 630 -14.77 36.48 -25.58
N ARG A 631 -14.77 37.47 -24.69
CA ARG A 631 -15.44 38.77 -24.86
C ARG A 631 -14.65 39.75 -25.74
N GLY A 632 -13.45 39.38 -26.21
CA GLY A 632 -12.63 40.16 -27.13
C GLY A 632 -11.63 41.12 -26.45
N PHE A 633 -11.43 41.02 -25.13
CA PHE A 633 -10.37 41.74 -24.45
C PHE A 633 -8.99 41.17 -24.84
N ARG A 634 -8.00 42.06 -25.01
CA ARG A 634 -6.65 41.71 -25.47
C ARG A 634 -5.64 41.60 -24.32
N ASP A 635 -6.04 41.01 -23.20
CA ASP A 635 -5.20 40.93 -21.99
C ASP A 635 -3.88 40.17 -22.23
N TYR A 636 -3.92 39.11 -23.06
CA TYR A 636 -2.76 38.30 -23.43
C TYR A 636 -1.71 39.01 -24.30
N ASN A 637 -1.98 40.23 -24.78
CA ASN A 637 -0.96 41.07 -25.41
C ASN A 637 0.03 41.63 -24.38
N ASN A 638 -0.32 41.64 -23.08
CA ASN A 638 0.58 42.01 -22.01
C ASN A 638 1.44 40.80 -21.62
N PRO A 639 2.78 40.86 -21.77
CA PRO A 639 3.66 39.76 -21.41
C PRO A 639 3.52 39.33 -19.94
N ILE A 640 3.30 40.27 -19.02
CA ILE A 640 3.16 39.97 -17.59
C ILE A 640 1.91 39.11 -17.34
N PHE A 641 0.80 39.44 -17.99
CA PHE A 641 -0.44 38.67 -17.87
C PHE A 641 -0.28 37.25 -18.44
N LYS A 642 0.36 37.14 -19.61
CA LYS A 642 0.64 35.87 -20.27
C LYS A 642 1.59 34.98 -19.45
N ARG A 643 2.67 35.55 -18.89
CA ARG A 643 3.61 34.82 -18.04
C ARG A 643 2.97 34.43 -16.70
N PHE A 644 2.14 35.27 -16.10
CA PHE A 644 1.38 34.91 -14.89
C PHE A 644 0.50 33.67 -15.13
N ASP A 645 -0.28 33.66 -16.22
CA ASP A 645 -1.14 32.52 -16.58
C ASP A 645 -0.33 31.25 -16.83
N TYR A 646 0.77 31.35 -17.59
CA TYR A 646 1.58 30.19 -17.93
C TYR A 646 2.39 29.65 -16.74
N GLU A 647 3.17 30.49 -16.06
CA GLU A 647 4.09 30.06 -15.00
C GLU A 647 3.33 29.48 -13.80
N ILE A 648 2.29 30.15 -13.32
CA ILE A 648 1.47 29.66 -12.19
C ILE A 648 0.55 28.53 -12.66
N GLY A 649 0.01 28.62 -13.88
CA GLY A 649 -0.86 27.59 -14.45
C GLY A 649 -0.17 26.25 -14.59
N THR A 650 1.13 26.21 -14.92
CA THR A 650 1.90 24.96 -14.97
C THR A 650 2.00 24.29 -13.60
N MET A 651 2.15 25.06 -12.51
CA MET A 651 2.20 24.54 -11.14
C MET A 651 0.82 24.15 -10.61
N VAL A 652 -0.22 24.93 -10.92
CA VAL A 652 -1.61 24.57 -10.57
C VAL A 652 -2.06 23.32 -11.33
N LEU A 653 -1.63 23.14 -12.57
CA LEU A 653 -1.85 21.91 -13.33
C LEU A 653 -1.16 20.71 -12.66
N ALA A 654 0.07 20.90 -12.15
CA ALA A 654 0.77 19.87 -11.39
C ALA A 654 0.00 19.48 -10.12
N TRP A 655 -0.50 20.47 -9.37
CA TRP A 655 -1.39 20.26 -8.22
C TRP A 655 -2.64 19.47 -8.61
N ALA A 656 -3.30 19.84 -9.72
CA ALA A 656 -4.50 19.18 -10.21
C ALA A 656 -4.28 17.70 -10.54
N PHE A 657 -3.19 17.37 -11.26
CA PHE A 657 -2.82 15.98 -11.55
C PHE A 657 -2.51 15.18 -10.30
N HIS A 658 -1.96 15.78 -9.25
CA HIS A 658 -1.67 15.11 -7.98
C HIS A 658 -2.83 15.14 -6.98
N TYR A 659 -4.00 15.68 -7.35
CA TYR A 659 -5.14 15.81 -6.45
C TYR A 659 -6.41 15.17 -7.02
N PHE A 660 -6.82 15.51 -8.24
CA PHE A 660 -8.09 15.05 -8.80
C PHE A 660 -8.19 13.54 -9.04
N PRO A 661 -7.14 12.82 -9.47
CA PRO A 661 -7.25 11.37 -9.66
C PRO A 661 -7.66 10.62 -8.40
N PHE A 662 -7.36 11.12 -7.20
CA PHE A 662 -7.78 10.49 -5.95
C PHE A 662 -9.29 10.49 -5.73
N TYR A 663 -10.06 11.37 -6.40
CA TYR A 663 -11.53 11.31 -6.38
C TYR A 663 -12.09 10.11 -7.12
N LEU A 664 -11.34 9.57 -8.09
CA LEU A 664 -11.75 8.44 -8.91
C LEU A 664 -11.34 7.09 -8.30
N MET A 665 -10.58 7.11 -7.20
CA MET A 665 -10.04 5.92 -6.56
C MET A 665 -10.97 5.41 -5.46
N GLN A 666 -11.55 4.22 -5.66
CA GLN A 666 -12.43 3.54 -4.71
C GLN A 666 -11.67 2.67 -3.69
N ARG A 667 -10.46 3.07 -3.32
CA ARG A 667 -9.61 2.37 -2.32
C ARG A 667 -9.41 3.22 -1.08
N GLN A 668 -8.76 2.64 -0.08
CA GLN A 668 -8.32 3.33 1.14
C GLN A 668 -7.27 4.41 0.82
N LEU A 669 -7.44 5.59 1.43
CA LEU A 669 -6.60 6.78 1.21
C LEU A 669 -6.33 7.51 2.52
N PHE A 670 -5.27 8.33 2.51
CA PHE A 670 -4.73 8.99 3.70
C PHE A 670 -4.20 10.38 3.35
N LEU A 671 -4.11 11.28 4.34
CA LEU A 671 -3.66 12.66 4.17
C LEU A 671 -2.27 12.78 3.50
N HIS A 672 -1.37 11.84 3.74
CA HIS A 672 -0.02 11.85 3.15
C HIS A 672 -0.03 11.76 1.60
N HIS A 673 -1.12 11.26 1.00
CA HIS A 673 -1.30 11.25 -0.46
C HIS A 673 -1.36 12.66 -1.07
N TYR A 674 -1.71 13.68 -0.28
CA TYR A 674 -1.81 15.07 -0.73
C TYR A 674 -0.46 15.80 -0.80
N PHE A 675 0.62 15.29 -0.20
CA PHE A 675 1.88 16.02 -0.12
C PHE A 675 2.51 16.39 -1.47
N PRO A 676 2.48 15.53 -2.52
CA PRO A 676 2.92 15.95 -3.85
C PRO A 676 2.12 17.16 -4.36
N ALA A 677 0.80 17.15 -4.20
CA ALA A 677 -0.05 18.29 -4.57
C ALA A 677 0.29 19.53 -3.73
N LEU A 678 0.42 19.40 -2.41
CA LEU A 678 0.81 20.49 -1.51
C LEU A 678 2.12 21.16 -1.95
N TYR A 679 3.13 20.37 -2.34
CA TYR A 679 4.41 20.90 -2.81
C TYR A 679 4.24 21.83 -4.03
N PHE A 680 3.43 21.42 -5.01
CA PHE A 680 3.10 22.27 -6.16
C PHE A 680 2.22 23.47 -5.80
N ALA A 681 1.31 23.33 -4.83
CA ALA A 681 0.52 24.46 -4.31
C ALA A 681 1.40 25.51 -3.60
N VAL A 682 2.42 25.08 -2.85
CA VAL A 682 3.40 26.00 -2.22
C VAL A 682 4.22 26.73 -3.27
N MET A 683 4.61 26.06 -4.36
CA MET A 683 5.27 26.75 -5.49
C MET A 683 4.34 27.79 -6.14
N ALA A 684 3.08 27.44 -6.38
CA ALA A 684 2.09 28.38 -6.92
C ALA A 684 1.90 29.59 -5.99
N LEU A 685 1.82 29.39 -4.67
CA LEU A 685 1.78 30.46 -3.68
C LEU A 685 2.99 31.39 -3.79
N CYS A 686 4.19 30.83 -3.88
CA CYS A 686 5.43 31.61 -4.00
C CYS A 686 5.46 32.42 -5.30
N GLN A 687 5.05 31.83 -6.43
CA GLN A 687 4.96 32.55 -7.69
C GLN A 687 3.91 33.66 -7.65
N VAL A 688 2.71 33.40 -7.12
CA VAL A 688 1.67 34.44 -6.92
C VAL A 688 2.23 35.59 -6.08
N TYR A 689 2.95 35.29 -5.00
CA TYR A 689 3.59 36.29 -4.15
C TYR A 689 4.65 37.11 -4.91
N ASP A 690 5.50 36.46 -5.69
CA ASP A 690 6.50 37.14 -6.53
C ASP A 690 5.82 38.09 -7.52
N TYR A 691 4.77 37.63 -8.22
CA TYR A 691 4.06 38.46 -9.18
C TYR A 691 3.46 39.71 -8.54
N VAL A 692 2.75 39.55 -7.41
CA VAL A 692 2.10 40.65 -6.69
C VAL A 692 3.12 41.67 -6.17
N THR A 693 4.27 41.21 -5.68
CA THR A 693 5.26 42.09 -5.03
C THR A 693 6.35 42.62 -5.96
N ALA A 694 6.61 41.96 -7.08
CA ALA A 694 7.76 42.25 -7.94
C ALA A 694 7.42 42.62 -9.38
N ARG A 695 6.33 42.08 -9.95
CA ARG A 695 6.10 42.11 -11.41
C ARG A 695 4.91 42.98 -11.80
N VAL A 696 3.79 42.91 -11.08
CA VAL A 696 2.55 43.65 -11.40
C VAL A 696 2.70 45.16 -11.12
N PRO A 697 2.55 46.03 -12.13
CA PRO A 697 2.54 47.49 -11.94
C PRO A 697 1.17 47.99 -11.41
N GLY A 698 1.17 49.09 -10.64
CA GLY A 698 -0.07 49.80 -10.25
C GLY A 698 -0.55 49.64 -8.80
N ILE A 699 -0.01 48.68 -8.04
CA ILE A 699 -0.33 48.48 -6.60
C ILE A 699 0.69 49.21 -5.69
N GLY A 700 1.71 49.88 -6.25
CA GLY A 700 2.79 50.55 -5.49
C GLY A 700 3.78 49.61 -4.79
N LEU A 701 3.47 48.31 -4.67
CA LEU A 701 4.33 47.30 -4.05
C LEU A 701 5.61 47.01 -4.87
N ARG A 702 5.49 46.99 -6.20
CA ARG A 702 6.65 46.82 -7.11
C ARG A 702 7.67 47.96 -6.94
N GLU A 703 7.18 49.18 -6.73
CA GLU A 703 7.98 50.40 -6.60
C GLU A 703 8.69 50.48 -5.23
N ASN A 704 8.15 49.79 -4.22
CA ASN A 704 8.71 49.73 -2.87
C ASN A 704 9.01 48.28 -2.43
N PRO A 705 10.15 47.70 -2.86
CA PRO A 705 10.53 46.32 -2.54
C PRO A 705 10.60 45.99 -1.04
N ILE A 706 10.69 47.01 -0.18
CA ILE A 706 10.72 46.87 1.28
C ILE A 706 9.43 46.22 1.80
N PHE A 707 8.25 46.61 1.29
CA PHE A 707 6.99 46.01 1.74
C PHE A 707 6.88 44.54 1.36
N GLY A 708 7.31 44.17 0.16
CA GLY A 708 7.38 42.77 -0.27
C GLY A 708 8.37 41.93 0.55
N ARG A 709 9.49 42.51 1.00
CA ARG A 709 10.43 41.80 1.89
C ARG A 709 9.87 41.68 3.31
N LEU A 710 9.32 42.75 3.85
CA LEU A 710 8.72 42.76 5.18
C LEU A 710 7.55 41.78 5.27
N GLY A 711 6.68 41.75 4.26
CA GLY A 711 5.57 40.80 4.18
C GLY A 711 6.05 39.34 4.22
N ALA A 712 7.11 39.02 3.47
CA ALA A 712 7.67 37.66 3.45
C ALA A 712 8.29 37.30 4.81
N ILE A 713 9.01 38.23 5.46
CA ILE A 713 9.58 38.01 6.80
C ILE A 713 8.47 37.76 7.83
N VAL A 714 7.41 38.58 7.83
CA VAL A 714 6.28 38.42 8.75
C VAL A 714 5.56 37.09 8.50
N PHE A 715 5.32 36.74 7.25
CA PHE A 715 4.69 35.47 6.88
C PHE A 715 5.52 34.26 7.31
N LEU A 716 6.85 34.31 7.13
CA LEU A 716 7.76 33.27 7.59
C LEU A 716 7.83 33.18 9.12
N ALA A 717 7.84 34.32 9.82
CA ALA A 717 7.82 34.35 11.28
C ALA A 717 6.54 33.71 11.83
N LEU A 718 5.37 34.03 11.26
CA LEU A 718 4.10 33.39 11.60
C LEU A 718 4.14 31.88 11.33
N THR A 719 4.67 31.48 10.18
CA THR A 719 4.81 30.06 9.83
C THR A 719 5.70 29.32 10.83
N ALA A 720 6.83 29.91 11.25
CA ALA A 720 7.74 29.33 12.23
C ALA A 720 7.13 29.25 13.64
N VAL A 721 6.33 30.25 14.05
CA VAL A 721 5.58 30.21 15.33
C VAL A 721 4.58 29.05 15.32
N VAL A 722 3.79 28.94 14.26
CA VAL A 722 2.80 27.86 14.09
C VAL A 722 3.50 26.49 14.05
N PHE A 723 4.61 26.39 13.33
CA PHE A 723 5.44 25.19 13.33
C PHE A 723 5.86 24.79 14.74
N THR A 724 6.29 25.75 15.55
CA THR A 724 6.75 25.51 16.93
C THR A 724 5.61 24.99 17.81
N ILE A 725 4.38 25.54 17.66
CA ILE A 725 3.18 25.10 18.38
C ILE A 725 2.86 23.62 18.08
N TYR A 726 2.92 23.21 16.81
CA TYR A 726 2.63 21.83 16.39
C TYR A 726 3.85 20.90 16.36
N SER A 727 5.05 21.42 16.67
CA SER A 727 6.29 20.63 16.70
C SER A 727 6.26 19.45 17.68
N PRO A 728 5.54 19.48 18.84
CA PRO A 728 5.44 18.32 19.70
C PRO A 728 4.83 17.10 19.01
N LEU A 729 3.85 17.29 18.12
CA LEU A 729 3.21 16.21 17.35
C LEU A 729 4.11 15.66 16.24
N ALA A 730 5.04 16.45 15.71
CA ALA A 730 5.97 15.97 14.68
C ALA A 730 7.16 15.22 15.30
N TYR A 731 7.78 15.77 16.36
CA TYR A 731 8.96 15.17 17.00
C TYR A 731 8.62 14.12 18.06
N GLY A 732 7.35 14.03 18.47
CA GLY A 732 6.96 13.26 19.66
C GLY A 732 7.53 13.84 20.94
N ASN A 733 7.62 15.17 21.06
CA ASN A 733 8.17 15.84 22.25
C ASN A 733 7.15 15.89 23.39
N PRO A 734 7.61 16.08 24.64
CA PRO A 734 6.73 16.43 25.75
C PRO A 734 5.85 17.64 25.42
N TRP A 735 4.58 17.57 25.82
CA TRP A 735 3.63 18.67 25.75
C TRP A 735 2.82 18.72 27.04
N THR A 736 2.11 19.82 27.29
CA THR A 736 1.16 19.89 28.41
C THR A 736 -0.25 19.69 27.89
N GLN A 737 -1.09 19.03 28.69
CA GLN A 737 -2.50 18.81 28.34
C GLN A 737 -3.23 20.13 28.01
N SER A 738 -2.95 21.21 28.76
CA SER A 738 -3.56 22.53 28.55
C SER A 738 -3.13 23.16 27.23
N ALA A 739 -1.84 23.15 26.92
CA ALA A 739 -1.33 23.69 25.66
C ALA A 739 -1.80 22.86 24.45
N CYS A 740 -1.88 21.54 24.59
CA CYS A 740 -2.44 20.66 23.58
C CYS A 740 -3.90 21.01 23.25
N LYS A 741 -4.74 21.19 24.29
CA LYS A 741 -6.15 21.57 24.12
C LYS A 741 -6.29 22.93 23.44
N GLN A 742 -5.45 23.90 23.78
CA GLN A 742 -5.43 25.23 23.14
C GLN A 742 -4.99 25.19 21.66
N ALA A 743 -4.18 24.22 21.27
CA ALA A 743 -3.69 24.10 19.90
C ALA A 743 -4.69 23.44 18.94
N LYS A 744 -5.77 22.84 19.45
CA LYS A 744 -6.86 22.28 18.63
C LYS A 744 -7.77 23.40 18.11
N LEU A 745 -7.63 23.72 16.82
CA LEU A 745 -8.45 24.75 16.17
C LEU A 745 -9.84 24.26 15.76
N PHE A 746 -9.99 22.95 15.51
CA PHE A 746 -11.25 22.32 15.12
C PHE A 746 -11.51 21.09 15.97
N GLU A 747 -12.79 20.77 16.18
CA GLU A 747 -13.21 19.55 16.89
C GLU A 747 -12.82 18.28 16.13
N THR A 748 -12.72 18.36 14.79
CA THR A 748 -12.30 17.25 13.94
C THR A 748 -10.81 16.90 14.08
N TRP A 749 -10.03 17.70 14.80
CA TRP A 749 -8.64 17.44 15.12
C TRP A 749 -8.54 16.59 16.38
N ASP A 750 -8.31 15.30 16.18
CA ASP A 750 -8.64 14.24 17.12
C ASP A 750 -7.42 13.53 17.73
N TRP A 751 -6.24 14.17 17.75
CA TRP A 751 -5.14 13.67 18.59
C TRP A 751 -5.52 13.72 20.08
N ASP A 752 -5.06 12.75 20.86
CA ASP A 752 -5.48 12.66 22.27
C ASP A 752 -4.64 13.58 23.15
N CYS A 753 -5.25 14.67 23.61
CA CYS A 753 -4.57 15.57 24.54
C CYS A 753 -4.43 14.98 25.94
N ASN A 754 -5.22 13.98 26.33
CA ASN A 754 -5.17 13.36 27.66
C ASN A 754 -3.94 12.46 27.85
N THR A 755 -3.29 12.04 26.75
CA THR A 755 -2.00 11.36 26.77
C THR A 755 -0.90 12.25 27.37
N PHE A 756 -0.99 13.58 27.28
CA PHE A 756 0.05 14.49 27.78
C PHE A 756 -0.13 14.81 29.27
N LEU A 757 1.00 14.95 29.98
CA LEU A 757 1.03 15.33 31.39
C LEU A 757 0.60 16.79 31.61
N HIS A 758 0.25 17.15 32.85
CA HIS A 758 -0.20 18.52 33.17
C HIS A 758 0.94 19.53 33.23
N ASP A 759 2.13 19.08 33.65
CA ASP A 759 3.30 19.93 33.83
C ASP A 759 4.58 19.30 33.25
N TYR A 760 5.48 20.13 32.74
CA TYR A 760 6.74 19.67 32.14
C TYR A 760 7.68 18.98 33.13
N SER A 761 7.63 19.34 34.43
CA SER A 761 8.45 18.73 35.47
C SER A 761 8.18 17.22 35.63
N GLN A 762 6.95 16.78 35.36
CA GLN A 762 6.54 15.38 35.52
C GLN A 762 7.24 14.44 34.52
N TYR A 763 7.60 14.94 33.33
CA TYR A 763 8.36 14.15 32.35
C TYR A 763 9.79 13.85 32.83
N SER A 764 10.38 14.75 33.62
CA SER A 764 11.72 14.56 34.17
C SER A 764 11.72 13.45 35.24
N THR A 765 10.68 13.38 36.07
CA THR A 765 10.50 12.36 37.11
C THR A 765 10.26 10.97 36.51
N GLN A 766 9.51 10.90 35.40
CA GLN A 766 9.28 9.65 34.67
C GLN A 766 10.58 9.11 34.05
N SER A 767 11.45 9.98 33.51
CA SER A 767 12.76 9.57 32.99
C SER A 767 13.71 9.04 34.08
N ILE A 768 13.56 9.52 35.32
CA ILE A 768 14.34 9.04 36.47
C ILE A 768 13.81 7.68 36.94
N ASN A 769 12.49 7.48 36.99
CA ASN A 769 11.89 6.21 37.41
C ASN A 769 12.11 5.10 36.37
N ALA A 770 12.02 5.39 35.07
CA ALA A 770 12.33 4.42 34.01
C ALA A 770 13.81 3.96 34.05
N ASN A 771 14.74 4.85 34.42
CA ASN A 771 16.15 4.48 34.62
C ASN A 771 16.41 3.77 35.97
N ALA A 772 15.56 3.99 36.98
CA ALA A 772 15.66 3.33 38.29
C ALA A 772 15.18 1.87 38.25
N ASP A 773 14.21 1.55 37.38
CA ASP A 773 13.74 0.16 37.20
C ASP A 773 14.69 -0.69 36.35
N VAL A 774 15.56 -0.07 35.54
CA VAL A 774 16.67 -0.76 34.82
C VAL A 774 17.84 -1.11 35.76
N HIS A 775 17.92 -0.47 36.94
CA HIS A 775 19.01 -0.69 37.92
C HIS A 775 18.60 -1.41 39.21
N LYS A 776 17.39 -1.99 39.28
CA LYS A 776 16.97 -2.86 40.39
C LYS A 776 17.08 -4.34 40.03
N THR A 777 18.29 -4.78 39.71
CA THR A 777 18.73 -6.17 39.91
C THR A 777 19.90 -6.18 40.86
N ASP A 778 19.67 -5.73 42.10
CA ASP A 778 20.50 -6.10 43.25
C ASP A 778 19.60 -6.08 44.49
N SER A 779 19.28 -7.28 44.98
CA SER A 779 18.45 -7.49 46.16
C SER A 779 19.24 -7.15 47.43
N PRO A 780 18.69 -6.39 48.39
CA PRO A 780 19.24 -6.34 49.74
C PRO A 780 18.65 -7.44 50.63
N LEU A 781 19.55 -8.19 51.26
CA LEU A 781 19.34 -9.17 52.31
C LEU A 781 18.52 -8.64 53.50
N ILE A 782 17.52 -9.41 53.96
CA ILE A 782 17.02 -9.44 55.35
C ILE A 782 16.69 -10.91 55.72
N PRO A 783 16.98 -11.37 56.95
CA PRO A 783 17.28 -12.77 57.25
C PRO A 783 16.07 -13.55 57.79
N THR A 784 16.01 -14.85 57.49
CA THR A 784 15.08 -15.78 58.14
C THR A 784 15.84 -16.92 58.81
N ASN A 785 15.72 -16.94 60.13
CA ASN A 785 16.03 -18.06 61.01
C ASN A 785 15.25 -19.31 60.59
N ALA A 786 15.95 -20.43 60.37
CA ALA A 786 15.36 -21.76 60.44
C ALA A 786 16.36 -22.74 61.10
N PRO A 787 15.93 -23.65 62.01
CA PRO A 787 16.83 -24.55 62.71
C PRO A 787 17.29 -25.76 61.88
N VAL A 788 18.36 -26.37 62.39
CA VAL A 788 19.33 -27.30 61.80
C VAL A 788 18.91 -28.80 61.77
N ALA A 789 19.35 -29.50 60.70
CA ALA A 789 19.85 -30.90 60.59
C ALA A 789 18.89 -32.13 60.45
N PRO A 790 19.40 -33.32 60.00
CA PRO A 790 20.68 -33.66 59.34
C PRO A 790 20.60 -34.63 58.12
N ALA A 791 21.77 -34.82 57.51
CA ALA A 791 22.12 -35.67 56.37
C ALA A 791 22.18 -37.19 56.64
N GLY A 792 22.15 -37.99 55.56
CA GLY A 792 22.76 -39.33 55.53
C GLY A 792 22.32 -40.23 54.37
N GLY A 793 23.29 -40.84 53.65
CA GLY A 793 23.09 -42.14 53.00
C GLY A 793 23.53 -42.28 51.54
N GLN A 794 24.76 -42.77 51.33
CA GLN A 794 25.37 -43.19 50.06
C GLN A 794 24.94 -44.62 49.63
N ALA A 795 25.16 -44.94 48.33
CA ALA A 795 25.49 -46.24 47.69
C ALA A 795 24.55 -46.59 46.51
N ALA A 796 24.97 -47.10 45.34
CA ALA A 796 26.27 -47.46 44.77
C ALA A 796 26.12 -47.80 43.26
N GLN A 797 27.20 -47.57 42.49
CA GLN A 797 27.77 -48.35 41.36
C GLN A 797 27.07 -48.46 39.97
N GLN A 798 27.53 -47.61 39.02
CA GLN A 798 28.38 -47.85 37.81
C GLN A 798 28.32 -49.19 37.02
N PRO A 799 28.70 -49.28 35.70
CA PRO A 799 29.49 -48.34 34.88
C PRO A 799 29.03 -48.06 33.41
N LEU A 800 29.78 -47.11 32.84
CA LEU A 800 29.85 -46.50 31.49
C LEU A 800 30.02 -47.45 30.28
N ILE A 801 29.55 -47.02 29.08
CA ILE A 801 30.37 -46.63 27.91
C ILE A 801 29.52 -45.79 26.92
N GLN A 802 30.20 -44.85 26.25
CA GLN A 802 29.80 -43.77 25.33
C GLN A 802 28.99 -44.18 24.09
N ASP A 803 28.11 -43.29 23.62
CA ASP A 803 28.25 -42.68 22.30
C ASP A 803 27.48 -41.35 22.16
N HIS A 804 28.11 -40.39 21.47
CA HIS A 804 27.60 -39.04 21.22
C HIS A 804 26.55 -39.05 20.11
N HIS A 805 25.39 -38.42 20.33
CA HIS A 805 24.69 -37.62 19.32
C HIS A 805 23.82 -36.56 20.00
N GLY A 806 24.11 -35.30 19.70
CA GLY A 806 23.24 -34.16 19.95
C GLY A 806 23.13 -33.35 18.66
N ILE A 807 21.93 -32.86 18.36
CA ILE A 807 21.58 -31.45 18.19
C ILE A 807 20.05 -31.37 18.18
N SER A 808 19.56 -30.47 19.02
CA SER A 808 18.18 -30.28 19.47
C SER A 808 17.30 -29.58 18.42
N GLU A 809 16.06 -30.05 18.36
CA GLU A 809 14.92 -29.41 17.70
C GLU A 809 14.58 -28.06 18.36
N ALA A 810 14.12 -27.11 17.54
CA ALA A 810 13.60 -25.81 17.94
C ALA A 810 12.06 -25.86 18.09
N PRO A 811 11.45 -25.07 18.99
CA PRO A 811 10.03 -25.17 19.31
C PRO A 811 9.11 -24.49 18.27
N PRO A 812 7.82 -24.88 18.20
CA PRO A 812 6.83 -24.31 17.28
C PRO A 812 6.42 -22.88 17.67
N PRO A 813 5.86 -22.08 16.73
CA PRO A 813 5.44 -20.70 16.96
C PRO A 813 4.22 -20.62 17.89
N VAL A 814 4.29 -19.67 18.84
CA VAL A 814 3.30 -19.42 19.89
C VAL A 814 2.02 -18.81 19.32
N VAL A 815 0.91 -19.52 19.53
CA VAL A 815 -0.47 -19.06 19.32
C VAL A 815 -0.89 -18.22 20.53
N SER A 816 -1.73 -17.20 20.30
CA SER A 816 -2.39 -16.40 21.34
C SER A 816 -2.95 -17.26 22.48
N GLU A 817 -2.74 -16.83 23.72
CA GLU A 817 -3.25 -17.53 24.90
C GLU A 817 -4.79 -17.67 24.85
N PRO A 818 -5.35 -18.84 25.20
CA PRO A 818 -6.79 -19.04 25.36
C PRO A 818 -7.32 -18.22 26.55
N PRO A 819 -8.64 -17.97 26.65
CA PRO A 819 -9.22 -17.22 27.75
C PRO A 819 -8.87 -17.86 29.10
N VAL A 820 -8.53 -16.99 30.06
CA VAL A 820 -8.10 -17.25 31.45
C VAL A 820 -8.56 -18.61 32.00
N ALA A 821 -7.60 -19.43 32.44
CA ALA A 821 -7.87 -20.63 33.22
C ALA A 821 -8.70 -20.27 34.47
N LEU A 822 -9.82 -20.96 34.67
CA LEU A 822 -10.65 -20.79 35.87
C LEU A 822 -9.79 -20.98 37.14
N PRO A 823 -9.99 -20.15 38.18
CA PRO A 823 -9.32 -20.35 39.47
C PRO A 823 -9.57 -21.77 40.00
N VAL A 824 -8.56 -22.38 40.62
CA VAL A 824 -8.61 -23.75 41.14
C VAL A 824 -9.85 -23.94 42.02
N GLY A 825 -10.81 -24.77 41.56
CA GLY A 825 -12.03 -25.13 42.30
C GLY A 825 -13.38 -24.82 41.61
N GLN A 826 -13.41 -24.23 40.41
CA GLN A 826 -14.65 -23.94 39.67
C GLN A 826 -14.78 -24.83 38.42
N SER A 827 -15.97 -25.41 38.20
CA SER A 827 -16.29 -26.24 37.02
C SER A 827 -17.49 -25.67 36.27
N ILE A 828 -17.48 -25.76 34.93
CA ILE A 828 -18.57 -25.29 34.08
C ILE A 828 -19.73 -26.28 34.20
N LEU A 829 -20.87 -25.84 34.74
CA LEU A 829 -22.05 -26.68 34.97
C LEU A 829 -22.86 -26.92 33.67
N SER A 830 -23.04 -25.90 32.84
CA SER A 830 -23.74 -25.97 31.55
C SER A 830 -23.39 -24.76 30.67
N ARG A 831 -23.58 -24.89 29.35
CA ARG A 831 -23.48 -23.78 28.38
C ARG A 831 -24.82 -23.66 27.66
N GLU A 832 -25.45 -22.50 27.79
CA GLU A 832 -26.72 -22.18 27.10
C GLU A 832 -26.49 -21.06 26.09
N GLU A 833 -27.02 -21.23 24.88
CA GLU A 833 -27.02 -20.21 23.83
C GLU A 833 -28.43 -19.64 23.70
N LYS A 834 -28.57 -18.32 23.88
CA LYS A 834 -29.84 -17.62 23.78
C LYS A 834 -29.70 -16.44 22.83
N VAL A 835 -30.60 -16.37 21.85
CA VAL A 835 -30.70 -15.24 20.92
C VAL A 835 -31.66 -14.22 21.50
N GLU A 836 -31.20 -12.99 21.67
CA GLU A 836 -32.03 -11.85 22.09
C GLU A 836 -32.08 -10.82 20.96
N TYR A 837 -33.28 -10.41 20.57
CA TYR A 837 -33.47 -9.34 19.61
C TYR A 837 -33.49 -8.01 20.35
N ARG A 838 -32.69 -7.05 19.91
CA ARG A 838 -32.65 -5.71 20.48
C ARG A 838 -32.84 -4.66 19.41
N ASP A 839 -33.49 -3.56 19.76
CA ASP A 839 -33.57 -2.39 18.90
C ASP A 839 -32.23 -1.62 18.86
N GLN A 840 -32.18 -0.56 18.06
CA GLN A 840 -31.00 0.30 17.89
C GLN A 840 -30.56 1.03 19.18
N ASP A 841 -31.45 1.11 20.18
CA ASP A 841 -31.21 1.75 21.47
C ASP A 841 -30.89 0.71 22.57
N GLY A 842 -30.85 -0.57 22.22
CA GLY A 842 -30.44 -1.68 23.09
C GLY A 842 -31.55 -2.32 23.92
N ASN A 843 -32.82 -1.95 23.69
CA ASN A 843 -33.98 -2.52 24.40
C ASN A 843 -34.31 -3.91 23.86
N LEU A 844 -34.67 -4.86 24.73
CA LEU A 844 -35.14 -6.18 24.28
C LEU A 844 -36.48 -6.06 23.57
N LEU A 845 -36.55 -6.66 22.39
CA LEU A 845 -37.79 -6.83 21.64
C LEU A 845 -38.45 -8.16 22.03
N ASP A 846 -39.75 -8.12 22.24
CA ASP A 846 -40.53 -9.34 22.46
C ASP A 846 -40.75 -10.11 21.12
N PRO A 847 -41.10 -11.41 21.16
CA PRO A 847 -41.30 -12.20 19.95
C PRO A 847 -42.40 -11.66 19.00
N GLU A 848 -43.40 -10.95 19.52
CA GLU A 848 -44.47 -10.38 18.69
C GLU A 848 -43.99 -9.13 17.94
N GLN A 849 -43.17 -8.30 18.57
CA GLN A 849 -42.50 -7.14 17.99
C GLN A 849 -41.49 -7.56 16.92
N VAL A 850 -40.69 -8.60 17.17
CA VAL A 850 -39.75 -9.14 16.19
C VAL A 850 -40.48 -9.61 14.94
N LYS A 851 -41.61 -10.32 15.13
CA LYS A 851 -42.45 -10.78 14.01
C LYS A 851 -43.11 -9.65 13.23
N ALA A 852 -43.46 -8.53 13.89
CA ALA A 852 -44.02 -7.35 13.23
C ALA A 852 -43.00 -6.57 12.38
N LEU A 853 -41.70 -6.73 12.69
CA LEU A 853 -40.57 -6.09 12.03
C LEU A 853 -39.93 -6.94 10.92
N GLU A 854 -40.37 -8.19 10.77
CA GLU A 854 -39.88 -9.12 9.75
C GLU A 854 -40.10 -8.55 8.33
N GLY A 855 -39.00 -8.37 7.58
CA GLY A 855 -38.99 -7.79 6.23
C GLY A 855 -39.03 -6.26 6.13
N LYS A 856 -39.07 -5.54 7.27
CA LYS A 856 -39.09 -4.05 7.30
C LYS A 856 -37.81 -3.41 7.85
N VAL A 857 -36.92 -4.20 8.46
CA VAL A 857 -35.68 -3.73 9.07
C VAL A 857 -34.51 -4.65 8.68
N SER A 858 -33.29 -4.12 8.72
CA SER A 858 -32.06 -4.91 8.56
C SER A 858 -31.59 -5.44 9.91
N PHE A 859 -31.19 -6.71 9.96
CA PHE A 859 -30.67 -7.34 11.17
C PHE A 859 -29.15 -7.26 11.20
N LYS A 860 -28.57 -6.93 12.37
CA LYS A 860 -27.13 -7.00 12.64
C LYS A 860 -26.89 -7.85 13.88
N THR A 861 -26.21 -8.98 13.72
CA THR A 861 -25.94 -9.93 14.81
C THR A 861 -24.71 -9.52 15.62
N ARG A 862 -24.80 -9.54 16.95
CA ARG A 862 -23.67 -9.32 17.88
C ARG A 862 -23.60 -10.51 18.84
N TYR A 863 -22.42 -11.08 19.02
CA TYR A 863 -22.17 -12.17 19.97
C TYR A 863 -21.64 -11.60 21.29
N GLU A 864 -22.23 -12.01 22.42
CA GLU A 864 -21.80 -11.61 23.77
C GLU A 864 -21.83 -12.84 24.68
N THR A 865 -20.71 -13.15 25.33
CA THR A 865 -20.60 -14.28 26.27
C THR A 865 -20.75 -13.75 27.71
N ARG A 866 -21.71 -14.27 28.48
CA ARG A 866 -21.89 -13.93 29.90
C ARG A 866 -21.70 -15.17 30.78
N THR A 867 -20.85 -15.04 31.80
CA THR A 867 -20.63 -16.09 32.80
C THR A 867 -21.52 -15.82 34.01
N ARG A 868 -22.37 -16.78 34.41
CA ARG A 868 -23.18 -16.71 35.64
C ARG A 868 -22.65 -17.69 36.67
N LEU A 869 -22.50 -17.25 37.92
CA LEU A 869 -22.17 -18.13 39.05
C LEU A 869 -23.47 -18.59 39.69
N VAL A 870 -23.64 -19.90 39.82
CA VAL A 870 -24.78 -20.53 40.51
C VAL A 870 -24.28 -21.30 41.73
N ASP A 871 -25.08 -21.32 42.80
CA ASP A 871 -24.81 -22.13 43.98
C ASP A 871 -25.10 -23.63 43.72
N ALA A 872 -24.82 -24.48 44.70
CA ALA A 872 -25.05 -25.93 44.61
C ALA A 872 -26.55 -26.31 44.53
N GLN A 873 -27.45 -25.35 44.70
CA GLN A 873 -28.91 -25.48 44.60
C GLN A 873 -29.46 -24.89 43.28
N GLY A 874 -28.59 -24.38 42.40
CA GLY A 874 -28.95 -23.81 41.10
C GLY A 874 -29.42 -22.35 41.14
N ASN A 875 -29.26 -21.65 42.26
CA ASN A 875 -29.61 -20.23 42.36
C ASN A 875 -28.42 -19.36 41.96
N GLU A 876 -28.67 -18.29 41.19
CA GLU A 876 -27.63 -17.33 40.80
C GLU A 876 -27.10 -16.56 42.01
N ILE A 877 -25.78 -16.58 42.20
CA ILE A 877 -25.08 -15.82 43.24
C ILE A 877 -24.75 -14.43 42.64
N PRO A 878 -25.21 -13.32 43.26
CA PRO A 878 -24.79 -11.98 42.84
C PRO A 878 -23.28 -11.83 43.00
N GLN A 879 -22.56 -11.50 41.92
CA GLN A 879 -21.14 -11.15 42.03
C GLN A 879 -21.00 -9.81 42.78
N PRO A 880 -20.04 -9.68 43.72
CA PRO A 880 -19.72 -8.39 44.32
C PRO A 880 -19.14 -7.44 43.27
N ASP A 881 -19.64 -6.20 43.23
CA ASP A 881 -19.10 -5.13 42.40
C ASP A 881 -17.59 -4.96 42.68
N GLY A 882 -16.74 -5.40 41.75
CA GLY A 882 -15.29 -5.15 41.82
C GLY A 882 -14.33 -6.32 41.58
N ALA A 883 -14.76 -7.46 41.03
CA ALA A 883 -13.85 -8.54 40.66
C ALA A 883 -13.77 -8.74 39.12
N GLY A 884 -12.75 -8.14 38.51
CA GLY A 884 -12.07 -8.67 37.31
C GLY A 884 -12.84 -8.72 36.00
N VAL A 885 -13.38 -7.59 35.53
CA VAL A 885 -13.63 -7.36 34.10
C VAL A 885 -12.49 -6.48 33.59
N ALA A 886 -11.85 -6.87 32.48
CA ALA A 886 -10.89 -6.02 31.79
C ALA A 886 -11.51 -4.64 31.52
N PRO A 887 -10.76 -3.53 31.61
CA PRO A 887 -11.29 -2.22 31.26
C PRO A 887 -11.90 -2.28 29.86
N PRO A 888 -13.06 -1.64 29.62
CA PRO A 888 -13.59 -1.54 28.27
C PRO A 888 -12.56 -0.88 27.36
N HIS A 889 -12.41 -1.43 26.15
CA HIS A 889 -11.67 -0.83 25.06
C HIS A 889 -12.09 0.65 24.89
N PRO A 890 -11.19 1.60 24.60
CA PRO A 890 -11.51 3.03 24.58
C PRO A 890 -12.45 3.50 23.44
N ASP A 891 -13.34 2.65 22.94
CA ASP A 891 -14.34 2.94 21.90
C ASP A 891 -15.78 2.98 22.42
N VAL A 892 -16.00 2.96 23.73
CA VAL A 892 -17.35 3.03 24.32
C VAL A 892 -17.37 4.03 25.46
N ASP A 893 -17.45 5.32 25.12
CA ASP A 893 -18.19 6.33 25.89
C ASP A 893 -18.43 7.58 25.03
N GLY A 894 -19.72 7.89 24.80
CA GLY A 894 -20.21 9.25 24.59
C GLY A 894 -20.32 9.76 23.15
N VAL A 895 -21.43 9.44 22.48
CA VAL A 895 -22.14 10.49 21.72
C VAL A 895 -22.63 11.51 22.76
N ASP A 896 -22.32 12.78 22.51
CA ASP A 896 -22.67 13.91 23.35
C ASP A 896 -24.18 13.97 23.66
N SER A 897 -24.52 14.05 24.95
CA SER A 897 -25.90 14.15 25.46
C SER A 897 -26.43 15.60 25.47
N SER A 898 -25.73 16.54 24.84
CA SER A 898 -26.10 17.96 24.81
C SER A 898 -27.16 18.36 23.76
N THR A 899 -27.75 17.43 23.00
CA THR A 899 -28.89 17.70 22.09
C THR A 899 -30.24 17.27 22.66
N LEU A 900 -30.53 17.62 23.92
CA LEU A 900 -31.91 17.64 24.44
C LEU A 900 -32.61 18.92 23.95
N GLY A 901 -33.11 18.88 22.72
CA GLY A 901 -34.10 19.84 22.23
C GLY A 901 -35.45 19.60 22.89
N LYS A 902 -35.98 20.62 23.58
CA LYS A 902 -37.34 20.63 24.13
C LYS A 902 -38.41 20.51 23.02
N PRO A 903 -39.61 19.99 23.35
CA PRO A 903 -40.65 19.66 22.38
C PRO A 903 -41.49 20.87 21.98
N GLU A 904 -41.92 20.93 20.72
CA GLU A 904 -43.04 21.77 20.28
C GLU A 904 -44.18 20.91 19.68
N PRO A 905 -45.44 21.39 19.77
CA PRO A 905 -46.63 20.55 19.79
C PRO A 905 -47.30 20.34 18.42
N GLU A 906 -48.25 19.40 18.45
CA GLU A 906 -49.18 18.95 17.42
C GLU A 906 -49.87 20.05 16.58
N SER A 907 -49.99 19.83 15.27
CA SER A 907 -51.25 19.92 14.48
C SER A 907 -50.97 19.67 12.98
N GLN A 908 -51.44 18.53 12.45
CA GLN A 908 -52.60 18.39 11.54
C GLN A 908 -52.40 18.97 10.13
N ASP A 909 -52.07 18.13 9.13
CA ASP A 909 -53.05 17.54 8.20
C ASP A 909 -52.41 16.94 6.92
N ALA A 910 -52.68 15.63 6.72
CA ALA A 910 -52.98 14.92 5.45
C ALA A 910 -51.95 14.89 4.27
N PRO A 911 -52.04 13.88 3.36
CA PRO A 911 -50.88 13.07 2.98
C PRO A 911 -50.24 13.48 1.64
N VAL A 912 -48.90 13.41 1.57
CA VAL A 912 -48.16 13.39 0.29
C VAL A 912 -47.55 12.01 0.11
N ALA A 913 -48.00 11.35 -0.96
CA ALA A 913 -47.55 10.05 -1.42
C ALA A 913 -46.20 10.09 -2.16
N GLN A 914 -45.49 8.96 -2.10
CA GLN A 914 -44.58 8.41 -3.11
C GLN A 914 -43.49 9.35 -3.66
N LYS A 915 -42.32 9.34 -3.01
CA LYS A 915 -41.07 9.76 -3.69
C LYS A 915 -39.81 8.97 -3.37
N GLU A 916 -39.84 8.01 -2.45
CA GLU A 916 -38.63 7.28 -2.05
C GLU A 916 -38.45 5.89 -2.68
N VAL A 917 -39.45 5.36 -3.41
CA VAL A 917 -39.31 4.02 -4.06
C VAL A 917 -38.66 4.08 -5.45
N ARG A 918 -38.61 5.26 -6.10
CA ARG A 918 -38.04 5.39 -7.46
C ARG A 918 -36.51 5.47 -7.54
N ALA A 919 -35.83 5.71 -6.41
CA ALA A 919 -34.37 5.79 -6.41
C ALA A 919 -33.74 4.38 -6.48
N ASP A 920 -34.36 3.40 -5.83
CA ASP A 920 -33.85 2.02 -5.80
C ASP A 920 -34.25 1.21 -7.05
N GLU A 921 -35.44 1.44 -7.63
CA GLU A 921 -35.81 0.84 -8.93
C GLU A 921 -34.90 1.31 -10.08
N SER A 922 -34.43 2.56 -10.05
CA SER A 922 -33.48 3.08 -11.06
C SER A 922 -32.09 2.47 -10.94
N LYS A 923 -31.73 1.99 -9.74
CA LYS A 923 -30.47 1.32 -9.43
C LYS A 923 -30.50 -0.12 -9.94
N GLU A 924 -31.61 -0.82 -9.75
CA GLU A 924 -31.80 -2.19 -10.26
C GLU A 924 -31.95 -2.25 -11.79
N GLU A 925 -32.62 -1.27 -12.42
CA GLU A 925 -32.67 -1.19 -13.90
C GLU A 925 -31.30 -0.86 -14.53
N SER A 926 -30.43 -0.14 -13.82
CA SER A 926 -29.09 0.20 -14.31
C SER A 926 -28.13 -0.99 -14.29
N ILE A 927 -28.33 -1.92 -13.37
CA ILE A 927 -27.58 -3.17 -13.24
C ILE A 927 -28.09 -4.21 -14.27
N ALA A 928 -29.40 -4.23 -14.55
CA ALA A 928 -29.97 -5.11 -15.59
C ALA A 928 -29.65 -4.68 -17.04
N LYS A 929 -29.25 -3.41 -17.28
CA LYS A 929 -28.87 -2.89 -18.60
C LYS A 929 -27.36 -2.95 -18.91
N SER A 930 -26.49 -3.13 -17.92
CA SER A 930 -25.04 -3.24 -18.14
C SER A 930 -24.59 -4.60 -18.69
N ASP A 931 -25.42 -5.64 -18.60
CA ASP A 931 -25.10 -7.01 -19.06
C ASP A 931 -25.43 -7.31 -20.55
N LYS A 932 -25.88 -6.30 -21.32
CA LYS A 932 -26.13 -6.45 -22.78
C LYS A 932 -25.11 -5.74 -23.68
N GLY A 933 -23.98 -5.28 -23.11
CA GLY A 933 -22.96 -4.50 -23.79
C GLY A 933 -21.60 -5.19 -23.94
N ALA A 934 -21.52 -6.52 -24.03
CA ALA A 934 -20.26 -7.19 -24.35
C ALA A 934 -19.91 -6.99 -25.83
N ALA A 935 -18.82 -6.27 -26.09
CA ALA A 935 -18.24 -6.08 -27.41
C ALA A 935 -17.91 -7.44 -28.06
N LYS A 936 -18.46 -7.68 -29.26
CA LYS A 936 -18.12 -8.84 -30.09
C LYS A 936 -16.70 -8.69 -30.63
N PRO A 937 -15.83 -9.71 -30.56
CA PRO A 937 -14.59 -9.73 -31.33
C PRO A 937 -14.90 -9.97 -32.81
N ALA A 938 -14.51 -9.03 -33.66
CA ALA A 938 -14.52 -9.18 -35.10
C ALA A 938 -13.08 -9.40 -35.58
N SER A 939 -12.76 -10.62 -36.03
CA SER A 939 -12.08 -10.90 -37.32
C SER A 939 -11.46 -12.31 -37.34
N GLU A 940 -12.18 -13.28 -37.86
CA GLU A 940 -11.63 -14.28 -38.78
C GLU A 940 -12.59 -14.32 -39.97
N GLY A 941 -12.11 -13.82 -41.11
CA GLY A 941 -12.81 -13.86 -42.39
C GLY A 941 -11.80 -14.21 -43.45
N ASN A 942 -11.60 -15.51 -43.68
CA ASN A 942 -10.93 -16.01 -44.86
C ASN A 942 -11.97 -16.32 -45.94
N GLU A 943 -11.65 -15.82 -47.13
CA GLU A 943 -11.96 -16.38 -48.46
C GLU A 943 -13.42 -16.42 -48.93
N ALA A 944 -13.74 -15.55 -49.90
CA ALA A 944 -13.83 -15.95 -51.32
C ALA A 944 -14.37 -14.79 -52.18
N THR A 945 -13.63 -14.41 -53.24
CA THR A 945 -14.11 -14.45 -54.65
C THR A 945 -13.02 -13.99 -55.63
N GLY A 946 -12.56 -14.92 -56.47
CA GLY A 946 -12.19 -14.82 -57.89
C GLY A 946 -11.27 -13.69 -58.39
N VAL A 947 -10.03 -14.03 -58.79
CA VAL A 947 -9.64 -14.52 -60.14
C VAL A 947 -8.49 -15.51 -59.98
#